data_AF-A0A316Z4N6-F1
#
_entry.id   AF-A0A316Z4N6-F1
#
_cell.length_a   1.000
_cell.length_b   1.000
_cell.length_c   1.000
_cell.angle_alpha   90.00
_cell.angle_beta   90.00
_cell.angle_gamma   90.00
#
_symmetry.space_group_name_H-M   'P 1'
#
loop_
_entity.id
_entity.type
_entity.pdbx_description
1 polymer ?
#
loop_
_entity_poly.entity_id
_entity_poly.type
_entity_poly.pdbx_seq_one_letter_code
_entity_poly.pdbx_strand_id
1 'polypeptide(L)'
;MVYAAPPPPAGEAGSAAASAVQPYVDALGAYATSPTPAYGLAALFAAVAPFSFVSGRAPLAAAGVPSASAVASSAALSAAAPRVLPPFWQLAGFAAFFAGGGYMIEQGDALNGAGTVTAWSLTYLFFHASSTLRAPTPANLALLASAATVGAGVHGAHYFSQSNWLSGSSASTAHTGQQTLQACCALGLVGVGAASGRRGGGGAKGILSRLSRPFGSSASRSFATSAAAGAASKAQRFVTPLDASHLPRGFAVAGTYAGVKAAISPVPTPPGGSKKGAAPKPDLALIVSATPAAAAGCFTRNAFKAAPVVLSSDVLLRGAASSAGARASSILVNSGCANAVTGEKGMSDARRCVELVGELLPKQASGGASDTLLLSTGVIGVPLPMPVIERCLPHLASGNVLRNDEEAWMETARAFMTTDTFPKLRARSFELAGRKVGMVGIDKGAGMIHPSMAGPVASAPRTLHATLLGLVCTDAPIAPASLQAALEHAMSRSFNCISVDGDMSTNDTILALANGAAPALEGQQALPQGEEISKESHPEEYAVFVAQLTSFCEELAHLIVRDGEGAEKFVEIKVKNAPTYEHAHAIASSISTSALVKCALHGGDANWGRILCAVGYAPLPVGSAWQIEPSRVTVSFSPPAGVEGETLVVLKNGAPQPVDEEQAAKLLAHEDIAIEVDLQGGSAGQQGCTHEAKYWTCDFSKEYISINGDYRS
;
A
#
# COMPACT_ATOMS: atom_id res chain seq x y z
N MET A 1 39.36 72.67 -18.11
CA MET A 1 38.27 73.65 -18.35
C MET A 1 36.98 72.90 -18.01
N VAL A 2 36.18 73.26 -16.99
CA VAL A 2 35.61 74.59 -16.62
C VAL A 2 34.75 75.09 -17.80
N TYR A 3 33.43 75.26 -17.73
CA TYR A 3 32.50 75.90 -16.76
C TYR A 3 31.19 75.07 -16.58
N ALA A 4 30.12 75.45 -15.85
CA ALA A 4 29.89 76.09 -14.52
C ALA A 4 28.35 76.13 -14.24
N ALA A 5 27.91 76.46 -13.01
CA ALA A 5 26.47 76.47 -12.60
C ALA A 5 25.74 77.81 -12.90
N PRO A 6 24.38 77.87 -12.83
CA PRO A 6 23.71 78.24 -11.55
C PRO A 6 22.28 77.62 -11.28
N PRO A 7 21.70 77.78 -10.07
CA PRO A 7 20.31 77.42 -9.68
C PRO A 7 19.41 78.66 -9.37
N PRO A 8 18.24 78.54 -8.70
CA PRO A 8 16.96 77.86 -9.01
C PRO A 8 15.79 78.88 -9.23
N PRO A 9 14.50 78.48 -9.33
CA PRO A 9 13.60 78.60 -8.15
C PRO A 9 12.48 77.52 -8.05
N ALA A 10 11.55 77.72 -7.09
CA ALA A 10 10.42 76.84 -6.70
C ALA A 10 9.34 76.61 -7.79
N GLY A 11 8.44 75.61 -7.69
CA GLY A 11 8.30 74.55 -6.67
C GLY A 11 6.85 74.37 -6.17
N GLU A 12 6.43 73.14 -5.86
CA GLU A 12 5.11 72.84 -5.26
C GLU A 12 5.16 71.49 -4.50
N ALA A 13 4.24 71.24 -3.56
CA ALA A 13 4.35 70.15 -2.58
C ALA A 13 3.43 68.94 -2.86
N GLY A 14 3.98 67.72 -2.92
CA GLY A 14 3.20 66.49 -3.12
C GLY A 14 3.89 65.20 -2.64
N SER A 15 3.18 64.43 -1.82
CA SER A 15 3.43 63.01 -1.46
C SER A 15 4.87 62.60 -1.09
N ALA A 16 5.28 62.84 0.16
CA ALA A 16 6.45 62.24 0.79
C ALA A 16 6.27 60.73 1.13
N ALA A 17 5.89 59.91 0.14
CA ALA A 17 5.64 58.47 0.29
C ALA A 17 6.50 57.58 -0.63
N ALA A 18 7.07 58.14 -1.71
CA ALA A 18 7.76 57.36 -2.74
C ALA A 18 9.20 56.91 -2.35
N SER A 19 9.93 57.69 -1.54
CA SER A 19 11.36 57.48 -1.31
C SER A 19 11.72 56.37 -0.31
N ALA A 20 10.75 55.83 0.44
CA ALA A 20 10.98 54.77 1.42
C ALA A 20 11.04 53.36 0.80
N VAL A 21 10.44 53.18 -0.39
CA VAL A 21 10.21 51.85 -1.00
C VAL A 21 11.24 51.54 -2.10
N GLN A 22 11.79 52.56 -2.77
CA GLN A 22 12.71 52.37 -3.89
C GLN A 22 13.92 51.46 -3.59
N PRO A 23 14.63 51.59 -2.43
CA PRO A 23 15.76 50.70 -2.12
C PRO A 23 15.38 49.21 -2.02
N TYR A 24 14.13 48.92 -1.64
CA TYR A 24 13.60 47.56 -1.59
C TYR A 24 13.18 47.05 -2.97
N VAL A 25 12.66 47.93 -3.84
CA VAL A 25 12.37 47.61 -5.25
C VAL A 25 13.65 47.31 -6.01
N ASP A 26 14.70 48.11 -5.82
CA ASP A 26 16.00 47.92 -6.47
C ASP A 26 16.66 46.61 -5.99
N ALA A 27 16.57 46.31 -4.68
CA ALA A 27 17.04 45.05 -4.10
C ALA A 27 16.26 43.82 -4.59
N LEU A 28 14.93 43.92 -4.72
CA LEU A 28 14.09 42.86 -5.30
C LEU A 28 14.40 42.63 -6.77
N GLY A 29 14.62 43.70 -7.55
CA GLY A 29 15.04 43.64 -8.95
C GLY A 29 16.36 42.89 -9.14
N ALA A 30 17.36 43.20 -8.31
CA ALA A 30 18.64 42.47 -8.31
C ALA A 30 18.49 40.99 -7.90
N TYR A 31 17.57 40.67 -6.99
CA TYR A 31 17.32 39.29 -6.55
C TYR A 31 16.59 38.46 -7.60
N ALA A 32 15.69 39.08 -8.39
CA ALA A 32 14.96 38.42 -9.48
C ALA A 32 15.87 37.89 -10.60
N THR A 33 17.10 38.41 -10.72
CA THR A 33 18.13 37.92 -11.66
C THR A 33 19.09 36.87 -11.07
N SER A 34 18.87 36.41 -9.83
CA SER A 34 19.72 35.41 -9.17
C SER A 34 19.28 33.97 -9.47
N PRO A 35 20.19 33.03 -9.76
CA PRO A 35 19.85 31.64 -10.10
C PRO A 35 19.38 30.77 -8.91
N THR A 36 19.19 31.33 -7.71
CA THR A 36 18.71 30.61 -6.51
C THR A 36 17.60 31.37 -5.75
N PRO A 37 16.37 31.45 -6.28
CA PRO A 37 15.32 32.33 -5.72
C PRO A 37 14.71 31.87 -4.39
N ALA A 38 14.64 30.55 -4.16
CA ALA A 38 13.66 29.94 -3.25
C ALA A 38 13.82 30.29 -1.75
N TYR A 39 15.04 30.59 -1.28
CA TYR A 39 15.32 30.73 0.15
C TYR A 39 15.39 32.19 0.65
N GLY A 40 15.55 33.17 -0.23
CA GLY A 40 15.68 34.59 0.16
C GLY A 40 14.38 35.24 0.63
N LEU A 41 13.28 35.07 -0.11
CA LEU A 41 12.02 35.76 0.17
C LEU A 41 11.36 35.32 1.49
N ALA A 42 11.56 34.07 1.92
CA ALA A 42 11.04 33.57 3.19
C ALA A 42 11.66 34.31 4.40
N ALA A 43 12.96 34.58 4.35
CA ALA A 43 13.65 35.36 5.37
C ALA A 43 13.21 36.84 5.38
N LEU A 44 12.89 37.40 4.21
CA LEU A 44 12.44 38.79 4.09
C LEU A 44 11.06 39.01 4.74
N PHE A 45 10.09 38.14 4.49
CA PHE A 45 8.74 38.28 5.07
C PHE A 45 8.69 38.01 6.58
N ALA A 46 9.59 37.17 7.10
CA ALA A 46 9.73 36.96 8.54
C ALA A 46 10.15 38.23 9.31
N ALA A 47 10.76 39.21 8.63
CA ALA A 47 11.22 40.47 9.22
C ALA A 47 10.20 41.63 9.15
N VAL A 48 9.12 41.50 8.37
CA VAL A 48 8.20 42.61 8.03
C VAL A 48 6.88 42.60 8.81
N ALA A 49 6.53 41.49 9.47
CA ALA A 49 5.37 41.41 10.35
C ALA A 49 5.70 41.92 11.76
N PRO A 50 5.34 43.17 12.10
CA PRO A 50 4.22 43.34 13.04
C PRO A 50 3.41 44.63 12.86
N PHE A 51 2.15 44.53 12.41
CA PHE A 51 1.14 45.56 12.67
C PHE A 51 -0.20 44.94 13.08
N SER A 52 -0.60 45.22 14.32
CA SER A 52 -1.82 44.69 14.94
C SER A 52 -3.00 45.65 14.74
N PHE A 53 -4.15 45.15 14.27
CA PHE A 53 -5.40 45.89 14.39
C PHE A 53 -5.93 45.83 15.83
N VAL A 54 -5.80 46.95 16.55
CA VAL A 54 -6.42 47.17 17.86
C VAL A 54 -7.65 48.05 17.69
N SER A 55 -8.79 47.61 18.22
CA SER A 55 -10.02 48.40 18.29
C SER A 55 -10.17 49.05 19.68
N GLY A 56 -9.78 50.32 19.82
CA GLY A 56 -9.85 51.02 21.11
C GLY A 56 -9.56 52.52 21.03
N ARG A 57 -10.49 53.33 21.54
CA ARG A 57 -10.53 54.80 21.59
C ARG A 57 -9.27 55.54 22.10
N ALA A 58 -9.13 56.77 21.59
CA ALA A 58 -8.59 57.99 22.23
C ALA A 58 -7.05 58.23 22.23
N PRO A 59 -6.59 59.50 22.34
CA PRO A 59 -5.28 59.94 21.79
C PRO A 59 -4.36 60.65 22.81
N LEU A 60 -3.33 61.36 22.29
CA LEU A 60 -2.32 62.22 22.95
C LEU A 60 -1.11 61.45 23.56
N ALA A 61 0.13 61.97 23.53
CA ALA A 61 0.71 63.06 22.74
C ALA A 61 2.27 63.06 22.77
N ALA A 62 2.86 63.81 21.82
CA ALA A 62 4.14 64.54 21.91
C ALA A 62 5.51 63.81 21.87
N ALA A 63 6.45 64.57 21.26
CA ALA A 63 7.90 64.61 21.46
C ALA A 63 8.83 63.55 20.82
N GLY A 64 9.74 64.05 19.97
CA GLY A 64 11.16 63.66 20.02
C GLY A 64 11.66 62.65 18.98
N VAL A 65 12.24 63.16 17.88
CA VAL A 65 13.23 62.39 17.10
C VAL A 65 14.63 62.67 17.64
N PRO A 66 15.43 61.63 17.92
CA PRO A 66 16.87 61.67 17.67
C PRO A 66 17.32 60.51 16.77
N SER A 67 18.53 60.66 16.20
CA SER A 67 19.09 59.80 15.17
C SER A 67 19.75 58.50 15.69
N ALA A 68 19.95 57.53 14.80
CA ALA A 68 20.54 56.25 15.13
C ALA A 68 22.07 56.30 15.33
N SER A 69 22.54 56.02 16.57
CA SER A 69 23.83 55.34 16.83
C SER A 69 24.02 55.01 18.33
N ALA A 70 23.53 53.88 18.83
CA ALA A 70 23.89 53.37 20.17
C ALA A 70 23.76 51.84 20.32
N VAL A 71 24.92 51.17 20.33
CA VAL A 71 25.34 50.07 21.23
C VAL A 71 24.31 49.03 21.72
N ALA A 72 24.61 47.75 21.47
CA ALA A 72 23.90 46.61 22.04
C ALA A 72 24.17 46.40 23.55
N SER A 73 23.10 46.19 24.33
CA SER A 73 23.14 45.50 25.63
C SER A 73 21.73 44.97 25.99
N SER A 74 21.64 44.02 26.92
CA SER A 74 20.42 43.22 27.12
C SER A 74 19.34 43.89 27.97
N ALA A 75 18.11 43.94 27.44
CA ALA A 75 16.88 44.14 28.20
C ALA A 75 15.81 43.16 27.68
N ALA A 76 15.13 42.46 28.60
CA ALA A 76 14.14 41.44 28.23
C ALA A 76 12.79 42.07 27.86
N LEU A 77 12.34 41.87 26.61
CA LEU A 77 10.96 42.09 26.21
C LEU A 77 10.22 40.76 26.17
N SER A 78 9.13 40.66 26.94
CA SER A 78 8.28 39.47 26.99
C SER A 78 7.48 39.34 25.69
N ALA A 79 8.02 38.60 24.73
CA ALA A 79 7.28 38.18 23.55
C ALA A 79 6.26 37.10 23.96
N ALA A 80 5.01 37.52 24.16
CA ALA A 80 3.91 36.59 24.39
C ALA A 80 3.83 35.59 23.22
N ALA A 81 3.60 34.31 23.53
CA ALA A 81 3.56 33.24 22.54
C ALA A 81 2.61 33.61 21.37
N PRO A 82 3.02 33.40 20.11
CA PRO A 82 2.24 33.83 18.96
C PRO A 82 0.87 33.14 18.98
N ARG A 83 -0.19 33.94 19.05
CA ARG A 83 -1.56 33.42 19.00
C ARG A 83 -1.77 32.77 17.64
N VAL A 84 -1.87 31.45 17.64
CA VAL A 84 -2.17 30.62 16.46
C VAL A 84 -3.37 31.22 15.72
N LEU A 85 -3.15 31.63 14.46
CA LEU A 85 -4.23 32.16 13.62
C LEU A 85 -5.36 31.13 13.52
N PRO A 86 -6.66 31.54 13.55
CA PRO A 86 -7.76 30.60 13.32
C PRO A 86 -7.55 29.83 12.00
N PRO A 87 -7.86 28.53 11.93
CA PRO A 87 -7.51 27.69 10.77
C PRO A 87 -7.91 28.27 9.41
N PHE A 88 -9.07 28.94 9.35
CA PHE A 88 -9.54 29.68 8.17
C PHE A 88 -8.50 30.68 7.63
N TRP A 89 -7.83 31.45 8.49
CA TRP A 89 -6.85 32.44 8.07
C TRP A 89 -5.50 31.82 7.68
N GLN A 90 -5.15 30.67 8.26
CA GLN A 90 -3.99 29.88 7.80
C GLN A 90 -4.24 29.31 6.40
N LEU A 91 -5.41 28.69 6.19
CA LEU A 91 -5.84 28.16 4.90
C LEU A 91 -6.03 29.26 3.84
N ALA A 92 -6.56 30.43 4.20
CA ALA A 92 -6.67 31.58 3.30
C ALA A 92 -5.28 32.15 2.92
N GLY A 93 -4.34 32.23 3.87
CA GLY A 93 -2.96 32.62 3.59
C GLY A 93 -2.25 31.62 2.67
N PHE A 94 -2.41 30.31 2.93
CA PHE A 94 -1.86 29.23 2.10
C PHE A 94 -2.46 29.23 0.68
N ALA A 95 -3.78 29.42 0.57
CA ALA A 95 -4.47 29.54 -0.72
C ALA A 95 -4.03 30.78 -1.50
N ALA A 96 -3.86 31.93 -0.84
CA ALA A 96 -3.34 33.14 -1.48
C ALA A 96 -1.87 32.96 -1.94
N PHE A 97 -1.05 32.27 -1.16
CA PHE A 97 0.35 31.96 -1.51
C PHE A 97 0.44 31.08 -2.76
N PHE A 98 -0.35 30.01 -2.84
CA PHE A 98 -0.34 29.12 -4.02
C PHE A 98 -1.09 29.70 -5.23
N ALA A 99 -2.19 30.43 -5.05
CA ALA A 99 -2.90 31.08 -6.14
C ALA A 99 -2.11 32.27 -6.72
N GLY A 100 -1.34 32.99 -5.89
CA GLY A 100 -0.43 34.05 -6.34
C GLY A 100 0.87 33.52 -6.95
N GLY A 101 1.48 32.51 -6.33
CA GLY A 101 2.72 31.88 -6.81
C GLY A 101 2.56 31.02 -8.07
N GLY A 102 1.33 30.72 -8.50
CA GLY A 102 1.02 30.02 -9.74
C GLY A 102 1.18 30.85 -11.02
N TYR A 103 1.58 32.12 -10.92
CA TYR A 103 1.88 33.00 -12.06
C TYR A 103 3.33 33.48 -11.96
N MET A 104 4.01 33.66 -13.10
CA MET A 104 5.43 34.08 -13.25
C MET A 104 6.53 32.98 -13.26
N ILE A 105 6.31 31.83 -13.92
CA ILE A 105 7.44 31.08 -14.55
C ILE A 105 6.99 30.56 -15.93
N GLU A 106 7.61 31.05 -17.01
CA GLU A 106 7.33 30.68 -18.42
C GLU A 106 7.77 29.24 -18.79
N GLN A 107 8.26 28.47 -17.82
CA GLN A 107 8.67 27.06 -17.94
C GLN A 107 7.95 26.13 -16.95
N GLY A 108 6.94 26.62 -16.20
CA GLY A 108 6.26 25.84 -15.17
C GLY A 108 5.52 24.60 -15.69
N ASP A 109 4.94 24.68 -16.88
CA ASP A 109 4.15 23.60 -17.51
C ASP A 109 4.96 22.34 -17.83
N ALA A 110 6.29 22.42 -17.88
CA ALA A 110 7.16 21.28 -18.19
C ALA A 110 7.46 20.38 -16.98
N LEU A 111 7.21 20.85 -15.75
CA LEU A 111 7.53 20.12 -14.51
C LEU A 111 6.31 19.79 -13.65
N ASN A 112 5.26 20.63 -13.69
CA ASN A 112 3.97 20.35 -13.04
C ASN A 112 2.93 20.02 -14.10
N GLY A 113 2.70 18.72 -14.35
CA GLY A 113 1.87 18.21 -15.44
C GLY A 113 0.43 18.74 -15.45
N ALA A 114 0.21 19.79 -16.24
CA ALA A 114 -1.00 20.59 -16.39
C ALA A 114 -1.49 21.31 -15.11
N GLY A 115 -1.92 22.57 -15.28
CA GLY A 115 -2.46 23.44 -14.22
C GLY A 115 -3.76 22.97 -13.53
N THR A 116 -4.22 21.75 -13.80
CA THR A 116 -5.38 21.06 -13.23
C THR A 116 -5.45 21.13 -11.70
N VAL A 117 -4.28 21.12 -11.03
CA VAL A 117 -4.16 21.10 -9.57
C VAL A 117 -4.83 22.33 -8.92
N THR A 118 -4.62 23.54 -9.46
CA THR A 118 -5.09 24.77 -8.79
C THR A 118 -6.62 24.89 -8.79
N ALA A 119 -7.27 24.52 -9.90
CA ALA A 119 -8.73 24.53 -10.01
C ALA A 119 -9.40 23.52 -9.05
N TRP A 120 -8.85 22.31 -8.93
CA TRP A 120 -9.34 21.31 -7.98
C TRP A 120 -9.05 21.70 -6.53
N SER A 121 -7.88 22.25 -6.20
CA SER A 121 -7.57 22.76 -4.86
C SER A 121 -8.52 23.89 -4.44
N LEU A 122 -8.83 24.83 -5.33
CA LEU A 122 -9.80 25.91 -5.04
C LEU A 122 -11.23 25.38 -4.87
N THR A 123 -11.63 24.39 -5.67
CA THR A 123 -12.96 23.75 -5.55
C THR A 123 -13.07 22.95 -4.24
N TYR A 124 -12.03 22.20 -3.87
CA TYR A 124 -11.94 21.49 -2.59
C TYR A 124 -12.00 22.46 -1.41
N LEU A 125 -11.21 23.54 -1.44
CA LEU A 125 -11.25 24.63 -0.45
C LEU A 125 -12.65 25.24 -0.33
N PHE A 126 -13.38 25.46 -1.44
CA PHE A 126 -14.74 25.98 -1.41
C PHE A 126 -15.71 25.05 -0.66
N PHE A 127 -15.69 23.74 -0.95
CA PHE A 127 -16.57 22.77 -0.28
C PHE A 127 -16.16 22.46 1.18
N HIS A 128 -14.88 22.57 1.53
CA HIS A 128 -14.40 22.36 2.91
C HIS A 128 -14.48 23.62 3.79
N ALA A 129 -14.40 24.82 3.21
CA ALA A 129 -14.65 26.08 3.93
C ALA A 129 -16.15 26.34 4.14
N SER A 130 -17.01 25.93 3.21
CA SER A 130 -18.46 26.08 3.36
C SER A 130 -19.05 25.16 4.44
N SER A 131 -18.54 23.93 4.60
CA SER A 131 -18.97 23.02 5.68
C SER A 131 -18.55 23.48 7.09
N THR A 132 -17.53 24.35 7.20
CA THR A 132 -17.06 24.91 8.48
C THR A 132 -17.73 26.24 8.87
N LEU A 133 -18.49 26.88 7.96
CA LEU A 133 -19.24 28.11 8.23
C LEU A 133 -20.57 27.83 8.99
N ARG A 134 -20.49 27.73 10.32
CA ARG A 134 -21.67 27.52 11.20
C ARG A 134 -22.79 28.57 11.11
N ALA A 135 -22.55 29.72 10.47
CA ALA A 135 -23.58 30.68 10.06
C ALA A 135 -23.07 31.50 8.87
N PRO A 136 -23.51 31.23 7.62
CA PRO A 136 -23.10 32.02 6.46
C PRO A 136 -23.80 33.38 6.44
N THR A 137 -23.03 34.47 6.47
CA THR A 137 -23.56 35.82 6.25
C THR A 137 -23.76 36.08 4.74
N PRO A 138 -24.66 37.00 4.34
CA PRO A 138 -24.81 37.37 2.93
C PRO A 138 -23.52 37.88 2.28
N ALA A 139 -22.67 38.58 3.05
CA ALA A 139 -21.36 39.05 2.59
C ALA A 139 -20.38 37.89 2.32
N ASN A 140 -20.33 36.87 3.19
CA ASN A 140 -19.46 35.72 3.00
C ASN A 140 -19.90 34.88 1.79
N LEU A 141 -21.22 34.71 1.60
CA LEU A 141 -21.79 34.03 0.42
C LEU A 141 -21.52 34.82 -0.87
N ALA A 142 -21.68 36.14 -0.86
CA ALA A 142 -21.35 36.99 -2.00
C ALA A 142 -19.87 36.90 -2.37
N LEU A 143 -18.96 36.96 -1.39
CA LEU A 143 -17.52 36.86 -1.62
C LEU A 143 -17.11 35.49 -2.19
N LEU A 144 -17.69 34.40 -1.66
CA LEU A 144 -17.49 33.04 -2.18
C LEU A 144 -18.03 32.88 -3.61
N ALA A 145 -19.21 33.42 -3.91
CA ALA A 145 -19.77 33.42 -5.25
C ALA A 145 -18.91 34.24 -6.23
N SER A 146 -18.45 35.43 -5.84
CA SER A 146 -17.54 36.25 -6.65
C SER A 146 -16.22 35.54 -6.93
N ALA A 147 -15.61 34.87 -5.93
CA ALA A 147 -14.38 34.10 -6.13
C ALA A 147 -14.57 32.95 -7.14
N ALA A 148 -15.68 32.21 -7.03
CA ALA A 148 -16.02 31.15 -7.99
C ALA A 148 -16.28 31.71 -9.41
N THR A 149 -16.98 32.84 -9.54
CA THR A 149 -17.25 33.49 -10.83
C THR A 149 -15.97 34.03 -11.48
N VAL A 150 -15.05 34.63 -10.70
CA VAL A 150 -13.75 35.10 -11.21
C VAL A 150 -12.90 33.91 -11.66
N GLY A 151 -12.83 32.83 -10.85
CA GLY A 151 -12.11 31.61 -11.22
C GLY A 151 -12.63 30.99 -12.53
N ALA A 152 -13.96 30.83 -12.64
CA ALA A 152 -14.59 30.32 -13.86
C ALA A 152 -14.40 31.25 -15.08
N GLY A 153 -14.46 32.57 -14.87
CA GLY A 153 -14.27 33.56 -15.94
C GLY A 153 -12.85 33.57 -16.50
N VAL A 154 -11.84 33.55 -15.62
CA VAL A 154 -10.42 33.45 -16.01
C VAL A 154 -10.16 32.12 -16.71
N HIS A 155 -10.62 31.00 -16.14
CA HIS A 155 -10.39 29.68 -16.73
C HIS A 155 -11.12 29.49 -18.08
N GLY A 156 -12.32 30.07 -18.24
CA GLY A 156 -13.06 30.06 -19.50
C GLY A 156 -12.38 30.90 -20.59
N ALA A 157 -11.89 32.09 -20.24
CA ALA A 157 -11.14 32.94 -21.18
C ALA A 157 -9.82 32.28 -21.61
N HIS A 158 -9.07 31.71 -20.67
CA HIS A 158 -7.72 31.22 -20.93
C HIS A 158 -7.67 29.83 -21.60
N TYR A 159 -8.71 29.00 -21.44
CA TYR A 159 -8.77 27.65 -22.00
C TYR A 159 -9.45 27.58 -23.39
N PHE A 160 -10.26 28.59 -23.74
CA PHE A 160 -10.95 28.69 -25.05
C PHE A 160 -10.44 29.82 -25.95
N SER A 161 -9.47 30.64 -25.50
CA SER A 161 -8.70 31.51 -26.38
C SER A 161 -7.65 30.68 -27.14
N GLN A 162 -7.57 30.85 -28.46
CA GLN A 162 -6.66 30.12 -29.35
C GLN A 162 -5.19 30.42 -28.99
N SER A 163 -4.29 29.44 -29.01
CA SER A 163 -3.65 28.99 -30.27
C SER A 163 -3.37 27.48 -30.39
N ASN A 164 -3.32 26.71 -29.31
CA ASN A 164 -2.76 25.34 -29.29
C ASN A 164 -3.62 24.23 -29.95
N TRP A 165 -4.68 24.55 -30.69
CA TRP A 165 -5.62 23.58 -31.28
C TRP A 165 -5.61 23.50 -32.81
N LEU A 166 -4.66 24.15 -33.51
CA LEU A 166 -4.62 24.21 -34.97
C LEU A 166 -3.49 23.40 -35.63
N SER A 167 -3.50 22.08 -35.39
CA SER A 167 -2.71 21.11 -36.17
C SER A 167 -3.37 19.71 -36.20
N GLY A 168 -4.51 19.55 -36.88
CA GLY A 168 -5.19 18.25 -36.93
C GLY A 168 -6.59 18.27 -37.57
N SER A 169 -6.64 18.47 -38.88
CA SER A 169 -7.83 18.51 -39.75
C SER A 169 -9.01 17.57 -39.40
N SER A 170 -10.16 18.14 -39.03
CA SER A 170 -11.46 17.94 -39.73
C SER A 170 -12.50 18.95 -39.23
N ALA A 171 -13.40 19.41 -40.12
CA ALA A 171 -14.33 20.50 -39.82
C ALA A 171 -15.80 20.07 -39.94
N SER A 172 -16.51 19.96 -38.80
CA SER A 172 -17.99 19.81 -38.78
C SER A 172 -18.64 20.25 -37.45
N THR A 173 -17.94 20.19 -36.31
CA THR A 173 -18.52 20.38 -34.96
C THR A 173 -18.46 21.81 -34.39
N ALA A 174 -17.90 22.78 -35.11
CA ALA A 174 -17.63 24.12 -34.57
C ALA A 174 -18.90 24.93 -34.17
N HIS A 175 -20.04 24.68 -34.81
CA HIS A 175 -21.23 25.54 -34.65
C HIS A 175 -22.01 25.33 -33.35
N THR A 176 -21.87 24.18 -32.67
CA THR A 176 -22.71 23.80 -31.52
C THR A 176 -22.20 24.37 -30.18
N GLY A 177 -20.90 24.63 -30.05
CA GLY A 177 -20.31 25.10 -28.78
C GLY A 177 -20.69 26.54 -28.43
N GLN A 178 -20.76 27.42 -29.43
CA GLN A 178 -20.87 28.86 -29.22
C GLN A 178 -22.26 29.32 -28.73
N GLN A 179 -23.32 28.58 -29.07
CA GLN A 179 -24.68 28.86 -28.61
C GLN A 179 -24.91 28.52 -27.13
N THR A 180 -24.25 27.46 -26.63
CA THR A 180 -24.40 26.98 -25.25
C THR A 180 -23.88 28.01 -24.23
N LEU A 181 -22.79 28.72 -24.56
CA LEU A 181 -22.19 29.74 -23.68
C LEU A 181 -23.09 30.97 -23.46
N GLN A 182 -23.83 31.42 -24.49
CA GLN A 182 -24.77 32.53 -24.35
C GLN A 182 -25.95 32.20 -23.42
N ALA A 183 -26.42 30.94 -23.42
CA ALA A 183 -27.50 30.50 -22.53
C ALA A 183 -27.09 30.52 -21.05
N CYS A 184 -25.86 30.08 -20.72
CA CYS A 184 -25.36 30.04 -19.35
C CYS A 184 -25.18 31.44 -18.74
N CYS A 185 -24.64 32.41 -19.50
CA CYS A 185 -24.45 33.77 -19.00
C CYS A 185 -25.78 34.53 -18.77
N ALA A 186 -26.83 34.22 -19.54
CA ALA A 186 -28.13 34.88 -19.40
C ALA A 186 -28.88 34.50 -18.10
N LEU A 187 -28.62 33.33 -17.52
CA LEU A 187 -29.29 32.83 -16.31
C LEU A 187 -28.71 33.38 -15.00
N GLY A 188 -27.60 34.12 -15.03
CA GLY A 188 -26.89 34.60 -13.84
C GLY A 188 -27.28 35.99 -13.31
N LEU A 189 -28.16 36.73 -14.00
CA LEU A 189 -28.32 38.19 -13.79
C LEU A 189 -29.74 38.70 -13.47
N VAL A 190 -30.66 37.81 -13.07
CA VAL A 190 -32.02 38.19 -12.61
C VAL A 190 -32.38 37.42 -11.34
N GLY A 191 -32.50 38.05 -10.16
CA GLY A 191 -32.14 39.43 -9.81
C GLY A 191 -32.43 39.72 -8.33
N VAL A 192 -31.64 40.59 -7.70
CA VAL A 192 -31.85 41.05 -6.30
C VAL A 192 -32.45 42.45 -6.33
N GLY A 193 -33.78 42.51 -6.49
CA GLY A 193 -34.56 43.76 -6.53
C GLY A 193 -35.05 44.21 -5.16
N ALA A 194 -34.95 45.52 -4.89
CA ALA A 194 -35.21 46.16 -3.59
C ALA A 194 -36.59 45.86 -2.97
N ALA A 195 -36.62 45.73 -1.64
CA ALA A 195 -37.86 45.62 -0.87
C ALA A 195 -38.47 46.99 -0.55
N SER A 196 -39.73 47.23 -0.96
CA SER A 196 -40.62 48.25 -0.39
C SER A 196 -42.08 47.91 -0.70
N GLY A 197 -43.04 48.40 0.11
CA GLY A 197 -44.48 48.34 -0.24
C GLY A 197 -45.37 47.58 0.75
N ARG A 198 -46.23 48.35 1.44
CA ARG A 198 -47.20 47.94 2.48
C ARG A 198 -48.28 46.94 2.03
N ARG A 199 -48.76 46.17 3.03
CA ARG A 199 -50.16 45.74 3.29
C ARG A 199 -51.05 45.28 2.11
N GLY A 200 -51.48 44.02 2.16
CA GLY A 200 -52.69 43.52 1.50
C GLY A 200 -52.94 42.07 1.91
N GLY A 201 -54.18 41.70 2.20
CA GLY A 201 -54.56 40.33 2.58
C GLY A 201 -55.68 39.79 1.69
N GLY A 202 -55.84 38.46 1.67
CA GLY A 202 -56.82 37.76 0.84
C GLY A 202 -56.15 36.62 0.07
N GLY A 203 -56.78 35.44 0.06
CA GLY A 203 -56.26 34.26 -0.62
C GLY A 203 -57.08 33.87 -1.85
N ALA A 204 -56.46 33.15 -2.77
CA ALA A 204 -57.16 32.38 -3.80
C ALA A 204 -56.38 31.08 -4.09
N LYS A 205 -57.10 30.01 -4.42
CA LYS A 205 -56.52 28.74 -4.87
C LYS A 205 -56.60 28.63 -6.39
N GLY A 206 -55.61 28.01 -7.00
CA GLY A 206 -55.78 27.21 -8.22
C GLY A 206 -55.26 27.80 -9.53
N ILE A 207 -55.36 26.96 -10.57
CA ILE A 207 -55.01 27.22 -11.97
C ILE A 207 -53.50 27.50 -12.23
N LEU A 208 -52.71 26.43 -12.20
CA LEU A 208 -51.68 26.20 -13.23
C LEU A 208 -51.62 24.71 -13.53
N SER A 209 -52.00 24.31 -14.74
CA SER A 209 -51.89 22.95 -15.24
C SER A 209 -51.62 22.98 -16.74
N ARG A 210 -50.90 21.97 -17.26
CA ARG A 210 -50.54 21.78 -18.67
C ARG A 210 -49.54 22.81 -19.23
N LEU A 211 -48.24 22.53 -19.03
CA LEU A 211 -47.24 22.53 -20.11
C LEU A 211 -45.94 21.88 -19.62
N SER A 212 -45.92 20.54 -19.59
CA SER A 212 -44.77 19.73 -19.19
C SER A 212 -44.56 18.60 -20.19
N ARG A 213 -43.71 18.82 -21.20
CA ARG A 213 -43.05 17.75 -21.96
C ARG A 213 -41.75 17.38 -21.24
N PRO A 214 -41.37 16.09 -21.17
CA PRO A 214 -40.16 15.68 -20.46
C PRO A 214 -38.91 16.12 -21.20
N PHE A 215 -37.94 16.67 -20.47
CA PHE A 215 -36.54 16.60 -20.91
C PHE A 215 -36.08 15.14 -20.85
N GLY A 216 -35.32 14.70 -21.86
CA GLY A 216 -34.86 13.32 -21.96
C GLY A 216 -33.98 12.91 -20.78
N SER A 217 -34.15 11.69 -20.29
CA SER A 217 -33.28 11.12 -19.27
C SER A 217 -31.85 10.99 -19.81
N SER A 218 -30.92 11.83 -19.29
CA SER A 218 -29.51 11.48 -19.33
C SER A 218 -29.36 10.13 -18.61
N ALA A 219 -28.91 9.11 -19.34
CA ALA A 219 -28.79 7.76 -18.82
C ALA A 219 -27.60 7.70 -17.85
N SER A 220 -27.86 8.00 -16.58
CA SER A 220 -26.96 7.66 -15.49
C SER A 220 -26.73 6.15 -15.52
N ARG A 221 -25.61 5.71 -16.10
CA ARG A 221 -25.10 4.35 -15.96
C ARG A 221 -24.59 4.19 -14.54
N SER A 222 -25.51 3.99 -13.60
CA SER A 222 -25.18 3.49 -12.29
C SER A 222 -24.60 2.09 -12.43
N PHE A 223 -23.26 1.99 -12.45
CA PHE A 223 -22.54 0.75 -12.16
C PHE A 223 -22.73 0.43 -10.68
N ALA A 224 -23.93 0.01 -10.33
CA ALA A 224 -24.24 -0.61 -9.06
C ALA A 224 -23.74 -2.05 -9.13
N THR A 225 -22.73 -2.39 -8.33
CA THR A 225 -22.15 -3.74 -8.20
C THR A 225 -23.11 -4.66 -7.44
N SER A 226 -24.26 -4.97 -8.05
CA SER A 226 -25.34 -5.76 -7.46
C SER A 226 -25.02 -7.26 -7.25
N ALA A 227 -23.81 -7.70 -7.61
CA ALA A 227 -23.35 -9.08 -7.43
C ALA A 227 -23.07 -9.46 -5.97
N ALA A 228 -22.70 -8.50 -5.11
CA ALA A 228 -22.22 -8.79 -3.75
C ALA A 228 -23.32 -9.08 -2.72
N ALA A 229 -24.60 -8.83 -3.03
CA ALA A 229 -25.71 -8.87 -2.06
C ALA A 229 -26.14 -10.28 -1.59
N GLY A 230 -25.55 -11.35 -2.14
CA GLY A 230 -25.84 -12.74 -1.77
C GLY A 230 -24.62 -13.67 -1.78
N ALA A 231 -23.41 -13.15 -1.95
CA ALA A 231 -22.18 -13.94 -1.94
C ALA A 231 -21.73 -14.27 -0.51
N ALA A 232 -21.21 -15.48 -0.29
CA ALA A 232 -20.58 -15.84 0.98
C ALA A 232 -19.30 -15.02 1.20
N SER A 233 -19.09 -14.55 2.42
CA SER A 233 -17.91 -13.73 2.79
C SER A 233 -16.59 -14.49 2.54
N LYS A 234 -15.47 -13.77 2.33
CA LYS A 234 -14.14 -14.39 2.13
C LYS A 234 -13.82 -15.42 3.22
N ALA A 235 -14.15 -15.11 4.48
CA ALA A 235 -14.02 -16.04 5.60
C ALA A 235 -14.84 -17.34 5.44
N GLN A 236 -16.12 -17.24 5.04
CA GLN A 236 -16.98 -18.41 4.80
C GLN A 236 -16.55 -19.25 3.58
N ARG A 237 -15.80 -18.67 2.64
CA ARG A 237 -15.33 -19.37 1.42
C ARG A 237 -13.94 -19.99 1.59
N PHE A 238 -13.05 -19.38 2.37
CA PHE A 238 -11.63 -19.75 2.40
C PHE A 238 -11.12 -20.28 3.76
N VAL A 239 -11.87 -20.12 4.85
CA VAL A 239 -11.57 -20.78 6.14
C VAL A 239 -12.14 -22.19 6.12
N THR A 240 -11.34 -23.14 5.67
CA THR A 240 -11.65 -24.57 5.75
C THR A 240 -11.49 -25.08 7.18
N PRO A 241 -12.40 -25.91 7.70
CA PRO A 241 -12.10 -26.74 8.88
C PRO A 241 -10.83 -27.56 8.66
N LEU A 242 -10.07 -27.82 9.71
CA LEU A 242 -8.99 -28.79 9.67
C LEU A 242 -9.51 -30.20 9.97
N ASP A 243 -8.70 -31.19 9.62
CA ASP A 243 -8.86 -32.59 10.02
C ASP A 243 -7.73 -32.92 11.01
N ALA A 244 -8.05 -33.32 12.24
CA ALA A 244 -7.04 -33.69 13.25
C ALA A 244 -6.01 -34.73 12.76
N SER A 245 -6.39 -35.62 11.83
CA SER A 245 -5.50 -36.64 11.25
C SER A 245 -4.52 -36.10 10.20
N HIS A 246 -4.61 -34.80 9.88
CA HIS A 246 -3.65 -34.05 9.05
C HIS A 246 -2.64 -33.24 9.88
N LEU A 247 -2.88 -33.03 11.17
CA LEU A 247 -1.96 -32.30 12.04
C LEU A 247 -0.67 -33.11 12.25
N PRO A 248 0.52 -32.48 12.15
CA PRO A 248 1.77 -33.17 12.41
C PRO A 248 1.91 -33.53 13.89
N ARG A 249 2.45 -34.72 14.15
CA ARG A 249 2.78 -35.18 15.51
C ARG A 249 3.94 -34.39 16.10
N GLY A 250 4.07 -34.43 17.43
CA GLY A 250 5.21 -33.83 18.13
C GLY A 250 5.26 -32.30 18.13
N PHE A 251 4.23 -31.59 17.66
CA PHE A 251 4.07 -30.15 17.88
C PHE A 251 3.05 -29.89 18.99
N ALA A 252 3.16 -28.73 19.62
CA ALA A 252 2.10 -28.13 20.41
C ALA A 252 2.12 -26.60 20.22
N VAL A 253 0.95 -25.97 20.14
CA VAL A 253 0.78 -24.55 19.84
C VAL A 253 -0.18 -23.89 20.81
N ALA A 254 -0.02 -22.58 20.99
CA ALA A 254 -0.94 -21.73 21.71
C ALA A 254 -0.99 -20.33 21.09
N GLY A 255 -2.19 -19.76 20.98
CA GLY A 255 -2.41 -18.35 20.63
C GLY A 255 -3.17 -17.64 21.76
N THR A 256 -2.82 -16.39 22.06
CA THR A 256 -3.49 -15.59 23.09
C THR A 256 -3.58 -14.12 22.73
N TYR A 257 -4.48 -13.40 23.40
CA TYR A 257 -4.47 -11.94 23.42
C TYR A 257 -3.55 -11.48 24.55
N ALA A 258 -2.34 -11.05 24.21
CA ALA A 258 -1.46 -10.39 25.15
C ALA A 258 -1.80 -8.89 25.28
N GLY A 259 -2.24 -8.28 24.17
CA GLY A 259 -2.52 -6.85 24.07
C GLY A 259 -1.43 -6.04 23.37
N VAL A 260 -0.58 -6.69 22.56
CA VAL A 260 0.44 -6.06 21.72
C VAL A 260 -0.20 -5.01 20.78
N LYS A 261 -1.31 -5.36 20.11
CA LYS A 261 -2.04 -4.46 19.21
C LYS A 261 -2.56 -3.23 19.95
N ALA A 262 -3.13 -3.42 21.14
CA ALA A 262 -3.70 -2.36 21.96
C ALA A 262 -2.63 -1.43 22.58
N ALA A 263 -1.43 -1.94 22.86
CA ALA A 263 -0.31 -1.15 23.38
C ALA A 263 0.35 -0.24 22.32
N ILE A 264 0.27 -0.63 21.04
CA ILE A 264 0.91 0.08 19.91
C ILE A 264 -0.05 1.09 19.27
N SER A 265 -1.31 0.68 19.06
CA SER A 265 -2.35 1.52 18.47
C SER A 265 -3.53 1.68 19.45
N PRO A 266 -3.38 2.52 20.48
CA PRO A 266 -4.44 2.76 21.47
C PRO A 266 -5.58 3.55 20.83
N VAL A 267 -6.57 2.84 20.28
CA VAL A 267 -7.82 3.42 19.77
C VAL A 267 -8.45 4.26 20.89
N PRO A 268 -8.70 5.57 20.68
CA PRO A 268 -9.32 6.41 21.69
C PRO A 268 -10.68 5.84 22.10
N THR A 269 -10.77 5.32 23.33
CA THR A 269 -12.05 4.84 23.87
C THR A 269 -12.88 6.10 24.16
N PRO A 270 -14.01 6.35 23.47
CA PRO A 270 -14.79 7.56 23.69
C PRO A 270 -15.27 7.59 25.16
N PRO A 271 -15.25 8.75 25.84
CA PRO A 271 -15.59 8.82 27.26
C PRO A 271 -17.05 8.37 27.48
N GLY A 272 -17.20 7.23 28.15
CA GLY A 272 -18.49 6.55 28.39
C GLY A 272 -18.84 5.40 27.43
N GLY A 273 -18.06 5.18 26.35
CA GLY A 273 -18.33 4.17 25.32
C GLY A 273 -17.24 3.10 25.23
N SER A 274 -17.33 2.04 26.04
CA SER A 274 -16.63 0.79 25.73
C SER A 274 -17.22 0.14 24.48
N LYS A 275 -16.38 -0.38 23.57
CA LYS A 275 -16.81 -1.21 22.43
C LYS A 275 -17.30 -2.59 22.92
N LYS A 276 -18.45 -2.62 23.61
CA LYS A 276 -19.13 -3.84 24.05
C LYS A 276 -19.44 -4.73 22.84
N GLY A 277 -18.82 -5.92 22.78
CA GLY A 277 -19.18 -6.98 21.84
C GLY A 277 -18.02 -7.54 21.00
N ALA A 278 -16.93 -6.79 20.80
CA ALA A 278 -15.74 -7.32 20.13
C ALA A 278 -14.90 -8.14 21.12
N ALA A 279 -14.85 -9.46 20.94
CA ALA A 279 -13.92 -10.31 21.67
C ALA A 279 -12.47 -9.92 21.33
N PRO A 280 -11.53 -9.92 22.30
CA PRO A 280 -10.13 -9.61 22.03
C PRO A 280 -9.52 -10.63 21.07
N LYS A 281 -9.04 -10.17 19.91
CA LYS A 281 -8.36 -11.02 18.92
C LYS A 281 -6.95 -11.38 19.41
N PRO A 282 -6.49 -12.64 19.29
CA PRO A 282 -5.10 -13.00 19.58
C PRO A 282 -4.06 -12.12 18.88
N ASP A 283 -2.93 -11.90 19.55
CA ASP A 283 -1.80 -11.09 19.05
C ASP A 283 -0.41 -11.53 19.52
N LEU A 284 -0.33 -12.63 20.29
CA LEU A 284 0.89 -13.36 20.62
C LEU A 284 0.62 -14.87 20.49
N ALA A 285 1.53 -15.62 19.89
CA ALA A 285 1.45 -17.08 19.81
C ALA A 285 2.83 -17.75 19.96
N LEU A 286 2.83 -19.00 20.44
CA LEU A 286 4.01 -19.82 20.63
C LEU A 286 3.76 -21.19 19.97
N ILE A 287 4.70 -21.61 19.14
CA ILE A 287 4.76 -22.93 18.53
C ILE A 287 5.95 -23.66 19.15
N VAL A 288 5.76 -24.89 19.61
CA VAL A 288 6.79 -25.72 20.26
C VAL A 288 6.87 -27.07 19.56
N SER A 289 8.07 -27.58 19.35
CA SER A 289 8.32 -28.96 18.95
C SER A 289 8.82 -29.78 20.15
N ALA A 290 8.29 -31.00 20.30
CA ALA A 290 8.63 -31.92 21.39
C ALA A 290 10.08 -32.45 21.30
N THR A 291 10.69 -32.37 20.12
CA THR A 291 12.11 -32.61 19.83
C THR A 291 12.67 -31.42 19.03
N PRO A 292 13.99 -31.17 19.04
CA PRO A 292 14.60 -30.15 18.19
C PRO A 292 14.38 -30.47 16.70
N ALA A 293 13.46 -29.73 16.07
CA ALA A 293 13.06 -29.95 14.69
C ALA A 293 14.15 -29.46 13.74
N ALA A 294 14.37 -30.15 12.62
CA ALA A 294 15.07 -29.58 11.48
C ALA A 294 14.38 -28.27 11.08
N ALA A 295 15.16 -27.20 10.94
CA ALA A 295 14.65 -25.84 10.80
C ALA A 295 15.19 -25.17 9.55
N ALA A 296 14.28 -24.58 8.78
CA ALA A 296 14.57 -23.80 7.58
C ALA A 296 13.87 -22.45 7.64
N GLY A 297 14.39 -21.48 6.89
CA GLY A 297 13.82 -20.14 6.80
C GLY A 297 14.09 -19.49 5.46
N CYS A 298 13.12 -18.73 4.98
CA CYS A 298 13.26 -17.86 3.82
C CYS A 298 12.83 -16.45 4.23
N PHE A 299 13.70 -15.47 4.00
CA PHE A 299 13.64 -14.15 4.62
C PHE A 299 13.66 -13.02 3.58
N THR A 300 13.13 -11.86 3.97
CA THR A 300 13.14 -10.62 3.18
C THR A 300 14.55 -10.24 2.76
N ARG A 301 14.70 -9.67 1.55
CA ARG A 301 15.94 -9.04 1.07
C ARG A 301 15.91 -7.50 1.20
N ASN A 302 14.94 -6.93 1.92
CA ASN A 302 14.90 -5.49 2.21
C ASN A 302 16.19 -5.03 2.90
N ALA A 303 16.61 -3.79 2.64
CA ALA A 303 17.73 -3.18 3.35
C ALA A 303 17.41 -2.91 4.84
N PHE A 304 16.14 -2.62 5.15
CA PHE A 304 15.66 -2.28 6.50
C PHE A 304 15.13 -3.50 7.27
N LYS A 305 15.79 -4.68 7.16
CA LYS A 305 15.35 -5.92 7.82
C LYS A 305 15.06 -5.71 9.31
N ALA A 306 13.93 -6.21 9.78
CA ALA A 306 13.56 -6.11 11.18
C ALA A 306 14.48 -6.94 12.10
N ALA A 307 14.56 -6.54 13.37
CA ALA A 307 15.33 -7.26 14.38
C ALA A 307 15.04 -8.78 14.45
N PRO A 308 13.78 -9.26 14.47
CA PRO A 308 13.48 -10.70 14.48
C PRO A 308 13.91 -11.44 13.20
N VAL A 309 13.92 -10.78 12.04
CA VAL A 309 14.39 -11.36 10.77
C VAL A 309 15.89 -11.64 10.84
N VAL A 310 16.67 -10.63 11.27
CA VAL A 310 18.12 -10.74 11.42
C VAL A 310 18.47 -11.79 12.48
N LEU A 311 17.84 -11.72 13.65
CA LEU A 311 18.10 -12.69 14.73
C LEU A 311 17.79 -14.13 14.30
N SER A 312 16.64 -14.37 13.64
CA SER A 312 16.26 -15.71 13.18
C SER A 312 17.17 -16.23 12.07
N SER A 313 17.64 -15.33 11.18
CA SER A 313 18.67 -15.67 10.18
C SER A 313 19.97 -16.11 10.86
N ASP A 314 20.44 -15.36 11.86
CA ASP A 314 21.66 -15.69 12.61
C ASP A 314 21.54 -17.00 13.41
N VAL A 315 20.36 -17.33 13.95
CA VAL A 315 20.10 -18.63 14.59
C VAL A 315 20.26 -19.77 13.57
N LEU A 316 19.59 -19.68 12.40
CA LEU A 316 19.70 -20.72 11.37
C LEU A 316 21.12 -20.84 10.78
N LEU A 317 21.83 -19.73 10.54
CA LEU A 317 23.22 -19.77 10.06
C LEU A 317 24.16 -20.47 11.05
N ARG A 318 24.05 -20.18 12.35
CA ARG A 318 24.86 -20.85 13.39
C ARG A 318 24.48 -22.32 13.54
N GLY A 319 23.19 -22.65 13.48
CA GLY A 319 22.72 -24.03 13.48
C GLY A 319 23.24 -24.83 12.28
N ALA A 320 23.21 -24.26 11.07
CA ALA A 320 23.72 -24.89 9.85
C ALA A 320 25.24 -25.16 9.88
N ALA A 321 26.00 -24.41 10.69
CA ALA A 321 27.42 -24.67 10.94
C ALA A 321 27.68 -25.76 12.01
N SER A 322 26.63 -26.29 12.66
CA SER A 322 26.73 -27.39 13.63
C SER A 322 26.64 -28.76 12.96
N SER A 323 27.18 -29.80 13.60
CA SER A 323 27.07 -31.18 13.14
C SER A 323 25.64 -31.75 13.14
N ALA A 324 24.69 -31.11 13.82
CA ALA A 324 23.28 -31.48 13.83
C ALA A 324 22.47 -30.77 12.71
N GLY A 325 23.08 -29.83 12.00
CA GLY A 325 22.40 -28.90 11.07
C GLY A 325 21.54 -27.87 11.79
N ALA A 326 20.87 -27.00 11.02
CA ALA A 326 19.97 -25.99 11.58
C ALA A 326 18.75 -26.65 12.24
N ARG A 327 18.57 -26.43 13.54
CA ARG A 327 17.43 -26.94 14.31
C ARG A 327 16.81 -25.86 15.18
N ALA A 328 15.52 -26.00 15.47
CA ALA A 328 14.77 -25.10 16.33
C ALA A 328 13.78 -25.90 17.18
N SER A 329 13.60 -25.46 18.43
CA SER A 329 12.67 -26.09 19.38
C SER A 329 11.36 -25.29 19.50
N SER A 330 11.35 -24.00 19.14
CA SER A 330 10.14 -23.18 19.19
C SER A 330 10.16 -21.96 18.26
N ILE A 331 9.00 -21.36 18.05
CA ILE A 331 8.81 -20.09 17.34
C ILE A 331 7.87 -19.21 18.17
N LEU A 332 8.31 -17.98 18.48
CA LEU A 332 7.45 -16.95 19.07
C LEU A 332 6.95 -16.01 17.98
N VAL A 333 5.64 -15.76 17.97
CA VAL A 333 4.97 -14.93 16.97
C VAL A 333 4.25 -13.77 17.66
N ASN A 334 4.39 -12.55 17.15
CA ASN A 334 3.57 -11.41 17.57
C ASN A 334 3.02 -10.62 16.37
N SER A 335 1.84 -10.03 16.56
CA SER A 335 1.24 -9.12 15.56
C SER A 335 0.83 -7.78 16.20
N GLY A 336 0.81 -6.72 15.38
CA GLY A 336 0.63 -5.32 15.82
C GLY A 336 1.93 -4.52 15.92
N CYS A 337 3.08 -5.15 16.16
CA CYS A 337 4.40 -4.52 16.14
C CYS A 337 5.37 -5.31 15.26
N ALA A 338 5.97 -4.67 14.26
CA ALA A 338 6.94 -5.31 13.37
C ALA A 338 8.35 -5.43 13.97
N ASN A 339 8.66 -4.68 15.03
CA ASN A 339 10.03 -4.53 15.56
C ASN A 339 11.08 -4.22 14.48
N ALA A 340 10.69 -3.34 13.54
CA ALA A 340 11.48 -2.89 12.41
C ALA A 340 11.89 -1.43 12.58
N VAL A 341 13.11 -1.07 12.19
CA VAL A 341 13.70 0.27 12.34
C VAL A 341 13.72 0.75 13.82
N THR A 342 13.97 -0.19 14.74
CA THR A 342 13.95 -0.03 16.21
C THR A 342 15.35 -0.03 16.86
N GLY A 343 16.42 -0.11 16.05
CA GLY A 343 17.81 -0.05 16.49
C GLY A 343 18.22 -1.16 17.48
N GLU A 344 19.29 -0.90 18.26
CA GLU A 344 19.78 -1.86 19.28
C GLU A 344 18.72 -2.22 20.32
N LYS A 345 17.78 -1.31 20.65
CA LYS A 345 16.68 -1.68 21.55
C LYS A 345 15.82 -2.78 20.95
N GLY A 346 15.42 -2.66 19.68
CA GLY A 346 14.63 -3.70 19.01
C GLY A 346 15.34 -5.05 18.93
N MET A 347 16.66 -5.03 18.72
CA MET A 347 17.50 -6.23 18.76
C MET A 347 17.63 -6.81 20.18
N SER A 348 17.74 -5.97 21.21
CA SER A 348 17.73 -6.40 22.61
C SER A 348 16.38 -6.98 23.03
N ASP A 349 15.27 -6.37 22.61
CA ASP A 349 13.91 -6.86 22.84
C ASP A 349 13.74 -8.26 22.20
N ALA A 350 14.22 -8.43 20.97
CA ALA A 350 14.21 -9.71 20.25
C ALA A 350 15.03 -10.80 20.97
N ARG A 351 16.26 -10.47 21.43
CA ARG A 351 17.07 -11.38 22.25
C ARG A 351 16.34 -11.77 23.54
N ARG A 352 15.74 -10.80 24.24
CA ARG A 352 15.02 -11.07 25.50
C ARG A 352 13.80 -11.96 25.31
N CYS A 353 13.06 -11.83 24.20
CA CYS A 353 12.02 -12.79 23.84
C CYS A 353 12.54 -14.24 23.73
N VAL A 354 13.68 -14.43 23.07
CA VAL A 354 14.32 -15.75 22.89
C VAL A 354 14.85 -16.31 24.21
N GLU A 355 15.40 -15.46 25.08
CA GLU A 355 15.79 -15.83 26.45
C GLU A 355 14.57 -16.29 27.27
N LEU A 356 13.49 -15.50 27.31
CA LEU A 356 12.27 -15.80 28.07
C LEU A 356 11.61 -17.12 27.64
N VAL A 357 11.58 -17.43 26.33
CA VAL A 357 11.06 -18.72 25.86
C VAL A 357 11.95 -19.88 26.33
N GLY A 358 13.28 -19.70 26.31
CA GLY A 358 14.26 -20.69 26.82
C GLY A 358 14.32 -20.81 28.35
N GLU A 359 13.82 -19.81 29.08
CA GLU A 359 13.61 -19.84 30.54
C GLU A 359 12.35 -20.63 30.92
N LEU A 360 11.32 -20.63 30.06
CA LEU A 360 10.00 -21.21 30.34
C LEU A 360 9.79 -22.62 29.78
N LEU A 361 10.41 -22.96 28.65
CA LEU A 361 10.27 -24.29 28.05
C LEU A 361 11.22 -25.31 28.70
N PRO A 362 10.84 -26.60 28.79
CA PRO A 362 11.74 -27.66 29.28
C PRO A 362 13.03 -27.73 28.47
N LYS A 363 14.17 -27.78 29.16
CA LYS A 363 15.49 -27.91 28.51
C LYS A 363 15.58 -29.28 27.82
N GLN A 364 15.63 -29.25 26.49
CA GLN A 364 15.93 -30.40 25.65
C GLN A 364 17.32 -30.97 25.99
N ALA A 365 17.51 -32.27 25.80
CA ALA A 365 18.76 -32.96 26.18
C ALA A 365 19.99 -32.47 25.40
N SER A 366 19.79 -31.91 24.21
CA SER A 366 20.78 -31.16 23.43
C SER A 366 20.94 -29.75 24.01
N GLY A 367 21.90 -29.55 24.93
CA GLY A 367 22.11 -28.31 25.68
C GLY A 367 22.69 -27.14 24.86
N GLY A 368 22.00 -26.71 23.80
CA GLY A 368 22.30 -25.50 23.05
C GLY A 368 21.91 -24.21 23.78
N ALA A 369 22.16 -23.07 23.14
CA ALA A 369 21.48 -21.81 23.48
C ALA A 369 20.00 -21.89 23.06
N SER A 370 19.18 -20.91 23.43
CA SER A 370 17.74 -20.96 23.15
C SER A 370 17.44 -21.00 21.63
N ASP A 371 17.06 -22.19 21.13
CA ASP A 371 16.76 -22.46 19.73
C ASP A 371 15.34 -21.98 19.34
N THR A 372 15.04 -20.71 19.65
CA THR A 372 13.76 -20.04 19.38
C THR A 372 13.91 -19.08 18.20
N LEU A 373 13.05 -19.23 17.20
CA LEU A 373 12.92 -18.30 16.07
C LEU A 373 11.80 -17.28 16.33
N LEU A 374 11.81 -16.14 15.62
CA LEU A 374 10.88 -15.03 15.84
C LEU A 374 10.15 -14.61 14.57
N LEU A 375 8.85 -14.37 14.68
CA LEU A 375 8.01 -13.78 13.64
C LEU A 375 7.27 -12.54 14.20
N SER A 376 7.46 -11.36 13.61
CA SER A 376 6.81 -10.12 14.05
C SER A 376 6.23 -9.35 12.87
N THR A 377 5.03 -8.81 13.02
CA THR A 377 4.35 -7.99 12.00
C THR A 377 3.52 -6.87 12.62
N GLY A 378 3.27 -5.80 11.86
CA GLY A 378 2.48 -4.65 12.28
C GLY A 378 3.23 -3.33 12.10
N VAL A 379 3.15 -2.42 13.07
CA VAL A 379 3.70 -1.07 12.91
C VAL A 379 5.23 -1.08 12.93
N ILE A 380 5.83 -0.38 11.95
CA ILE A 380 7.27 -0.10 11.82
C ILE A 380 7.65 1.15 12.64
N GLY A 381 8.86 1.16 13.21
CA GLY A 381 9.40 2.31 13.96
C GLY A 381 8.95 2.39 15.42
N VAL A 382 8.28 1.35 15.94
CA VAL A 382 7.84 1.28 17.34
C VAL A 382 8.48 0.05 18.02
N PRO A 383 9.07 0.17 19.23
CA PRO A 383 9.62 -0.97 19.97
C PRO A 383 8.59 -2.05 20.32
N LEU A 384 9.06 -3.23 20.71
CA LEU A 384 8.17 -4.24 21.29
C LEU A 384 7.65 -3.78 22.67
N PRO A 385 6.35 -4.01 22.99
CA PRO A 385 5.80 -3.71 24.30
C PRO A 385 6.19 -4.83 25.29
N MET A 386 7.50 -4.95 25.60
CA MET A 386 8.05 -6.07 26.37
C MET A 386 7.30 -6.41 27.67
N PRO A 387 6.86 -5.45 28.52
CA PRO A 387 6.09 -5.77 29.74
C PRO A 387 4.73 -6.43 29.49
N VAL A 388 4.21 -6.35 28.26
CA VAL A 388 3.00 -7.07 27.83
C VAL A 388 3.33 -8.52 27.46
N ILE A 389 4.43 -8.72 26.73
CA ILE A 389 4.90 -10.04 26.28
C ILE A 389 5.39 -10.86 27.49
N GLU A 390 6.27 -10.29 28.32
CA GLU A 390 6.83 -10.89 29.54
C GLU A 390 5.76 -11.41 30.50
N ARG A 391 4.67 -10.65 30.68
CA ARG A 391 3.54 -11.02 31.54
C ARG A 391 2.73 -12.20 30.98
N CYS A 392 2.58 -12.27 29.66
CA CYS A 392 1.68 -13.24 29.02
C CYS A 392 2.39 -14.55 28.62
N LEU A 393 3.71 -14.53 28.42
CA LEU A 393 4.47 -15.68 27.97
C LEU A 393 4.45 -16.89 28.94
N PRO A 394 4.49 -16.75 30.28
CA PRO A 394 4.39 -17.89 31.20
C PRO A 394 3.04 -18.62 31.14
N HIS A 395 1.96 -17.94 30.75
CA HIS A 395 0.68 -18.57 30.46
C HIS A 395 0.71 -19.30 29.12
N LEU A 396 1.29 -18.65 28.09
CA LEU A 396 1.38 -19.19 26.73
C LEU A 396 2.28 -20.43 26.62
N ALA A 397 3.33 -20.52 27.45
CA ALA A 397 4.23 -21.68 27.55
C ALA A 397 3.70 -22.80 28.49
N SER A 398 2.51 -22.65 29.06
CA SER A 398 1.95 -23.65 29.97
C SER A 398 1.49 -24.90 29.22
N GLY A 399 1.85 -26.09 29.73
CA GLY A 399 1.38 -27.38 29.20
C GLY A 399 -0.12 -27.63 29.29
N ASN A 400 -0.89 -26.74 29.94
CA ASN A 400 -2.36 -26.74 29.93
C ASN A 400 -2.95 -25.88 28.79
N VAL A 401 -2.12 -25.15 28.06
CA VAL A 401 -2.50 -24.16 27.04
C VAL A 401 -1.90 -24.53 25.67
N LEU A 402 -0.68 -25.07 25.67
CA LEU A 402 -0.07 -25.70 24.49
C LEU A 402 -0.83 -26.99 24.12
N ARG A 403 -1.50 -27.00 22.97
CA ARG A 403 -2.32 -28.11 22.46
C ARG A 403 -1.94 -28.47 21.01
N ASN A 404 -2.45 -29.59 20.49
CA ASN A 404 -2.29 -29.97 19.08
C ASN A 404 -3.63 -30.45 18.50
N ASP A 405 -4.58 -29.52 18.43
CA ASP A 405 -5.94 -29.71 17.92
C ASP A 405 -6.32 -28.58 16.96
N GLU A 406 -7.42 -28.74 16.23
CA GLU A 406 -7.87 -27.81 15.18
C GLU A 406 -8.14 -26.40 15.73
N GLU A 407 -8.58 -26.29 16.99
CA GLU A 407 -8.86 -25.02 17.63
C GLU A 407 -7.58 -24.28 17.97
N ALA A 408 -6.59 -24.95 18.58
CA ALA A 408 -5.32 -24.34 18.95
C ALA A 408 -4.53 -23.84 17.72
N TRP A 409 -4.56 -24.58 16.60
CA TRP A 409 -4.00 -24.10 15.33
C TRP A 409 -4.79 -22.91 14.76
N MET A 410 -6.11 -22.88 14.91
CA MET A 410 -6.95 -21.75 14.50
C MET A 410 -6.74 -20.50 15.38
N GLU A 411 -6.55 -20.65 16.69
CA GLU A 411 -6.17 -19.57 17.61
C GLU A 411 -4.78 -19.03 17.30
N THR A 412 -3.83 -19.92 16.97
CA THR A 412 -2.48 -19.57 16.51
C THR A 412 -2.54 -18.79 15.20
N ALA A 413 -3.32 -19.24 14.20
CA ALA A 413 -3.49 -18.51 12.93
C ALA A 413 -4.09 -17.11 13.14
N ARG A 414 -5.08 -16.97 14.03
CA ARG A 414 -5.65 -15.66 14.41
C ARG A 414 -4.62 -14.72 15.05
N ALA A 415 -3.59 -15.26 15.70
CA ALA A 415 -2.52 -14.47 16.33
C ALA A 415 -1.51 -13.89 15.32
N PHE A 416 -1.41 -14.43 14.10
CA PHE A 416 -0.62 -13.82 13.03
C PHE A 416 -1.33 -12.59 12.44
N MET A 417 -2.66 -12.62 12.33
CA MET A 417 -3.49 -11.66 11.57
C MET A 417 -3.32 -10.18 11.97
N THR A 418 -3.44 -9.29 10.98
CA THR A 418 -3.41 -7.82 11.11
C THR A 418 -4.61 -7.17 10.41
N THR A 419 -4.45 -6.70 9.17
CA THR A 419 -5.51 -6.24 8.25
C THR A 419 -6.26 -7.39 7.58
N ASP A 420 -5.67 -8.59 7.58
CA ASP A 420 -6.21 -9.86 7.11
C ASP A 420 -7.69 -10.05 7.50
N THR A 421 -8.57 -10.36 6.53
CA THR A 421 -10.01 -10.48 6.78
C THR A 421 -10.39 -11.87 7.30
N PHE A 422 -9.57 -12.89 7.05
CA PHE A 422 -9.75 -14.25 7.57
C PHE A 422 -8.42 -14.92 7.98
N PRO A 423 -8.43 -15.86 8.96
CA PRO A 423 -7.24 -16.64 9.31
C PRO A 423 -6.90 -17.61 8.17
N LYS A 424 -5.67 -17.53 7.68
CA LYS A 424 -5.18 -18.37 6.59
C LYS A 424 -4.44 -19.56 7.19
N LEU A 425 -5.05 -20.73 7.06
CA LEU A 425 -4.64 -21.96 7.74
C LEU A 425 -5.02 -23.16 6.87
N ARG A 426 -4.09 -24.11 6.71
CA ARG A 426 -4.28 -25.37 6.00
C ARG A 426 -3.60 -26.52 6.72
N ALA A 427 -4.14 -27.74 6.57
CA ALA A 427 -3.46 -28.97 6.96
C ALA A 427 -3.82 -30.11 6.00
N ARG A 428 -2.82 -30.92 5.65
CA ARG A 428 -2.97 -32.14 4.84
C ARG A 428 -2.12 -33.28 5.39
N SER A 429 -2.39 -34.51 4.94
CA SER A 429 -1.48 -35.64 5.12
C SER A 429 -1.11 -36.31 3.81
N PHE A 430 0.05 -36.97 3.78
CA PHE A 430 0.56 -37.73 2.64
C PHE A 430 1.48 -38.88 3.10
N GLU A 431 1.71 -39.87 2.24
CA GLU A 431 2.67 -40.95 2.52
C GLU A 431 4.08 -40.55 2.07
N LEU A 432 5.07 -40.84 2.91
CA LEU A 432 6.49 -40.58 2.63
C LEU A 432 7.36 -41.59 3.37
N ALA A 433 8.27 -42.28 2.67
CA ALA A 433 9.22 -43.24 3.26
C ALA A 433 8.58 -44.25 4.24
N GLY A 434 7.42 -44.80 3.87
CA GLY A 434 6.63 -45.73 4.68
C GLY A 434 5.94 -45.14 5.93
N ARG A 435 5.77 -43.82 5.99
CA ARG A 435 5.17 -43.08 7.12
C ARG A 435 4.01 -42.20 6.65
N LYS A 436 2.98 -42.03 7.49
CA LYS A 436 1.93 -41.01 7.27
C LYS A 436 2.43 -39.67 7.81
N VAL A 437 2.86 -38.78 6.92
CA VAL A 437 3.29 -37.42 7.28
C VAL A 437 2.08 -36.49 7.38
N GLY A 438 2.01 -35.72 8.47
CA GLY A 438 1.18 -34.54 8.61
C GLY A 438 1.92 -33.27 8.23
N MET A 439 1.20 -32.28 7.71
CA MET A 439 1.73 -30.96 7.40
C MET A 439 0.65 -29.91 7.60
N VAL A 440 0.94 -28.92 8.46
CA VAL A 440 0.08 -27.77 8.76
C VAL A 440 0.81 -26.48 8.40
N GLY A 441 0.07 -25.49 7.92
CA GLY A 441 0.60 -24.23 7.41
C GLY A 441 -0.26 -23.05 7.80
N ILE A 442 0.38 -22.00 8.31
CA ILE A 442 -0.23 -20.69 8.60
C ILE A 442 0.51 -19.66 7.77
N ASP A 443 -0.22 -18.71 7.20
CA ASP A 443 0.38 -17.48 6.68
C ASP A 443 -0.46 -16.22 6.98
N LYS A 444 0.09 -15.08 6.58
CA LYS A 444 -0.43 -13.74 6.83
C LYS A 444 0.06 -12.81 5.73
N GLY A 445 -0.86 -12.02 5.21
CA GLY A 445 -0.65 -11.10 4.10
C GLY A 445 -1.99 -10.59 3.58
N ALA A 446 -2.08 -9.29 3.28
CA ALA A 446 -3.29 -8.67 2.73
C ALA A 446 -2.94 -7.37 1.97
N GLY A 447 -2.08 -6.54 2.55
CA GLY A 447 -1.35 -5.46 1.88
C GLY A 447 0.16 -5.56 2.14
N MET A 448 0.92 -4.82 1.35
CA MET A 448 2.40 -4.78 1.30
C MET A 448 3.01 -6.15 0.93
N ILE A 449 2.50 -6.73 -0.17
CA ILE A 449 2.77 -8.09 -0.66
C ILE A 449 3.31 -8.06 -2.09
N HIS A 450 4.58 -8.44 -2.27
CA HIS A 450 5.14 -8.84 -3.57
C HIS A 450 6.40 -9.76 -3.45
N PRO A 451 6.39 -10.80 -2.59
CA PRO A 451 7.60 -11.32 -1.96
C PRO A 451 8.75 -11.71 -2.90
N SER A 452 9.97 -11.51 -2.41
CA SER A 452 11.16 -12.12 -3.02
C SER A 452 12.09 -12.59 -1.92
N MET A 453 11.64 -13.59 -1.16
CA MET A 453 12.44 -14.23 -0.12
C MET A 453 13.60 -15.01 -0.71
N ALA A 454 14.59 -15.31 0.13
CA ALA A 454 15.65 -16.29 -0.11
C ALA A 454 16.09 -16.91 1.22
N GLY A 455 16.87 -17.99 1.19
CA GLY A 455 17.46 -18.57 2.40
C GLY A 455 18.35 -17.58 3.18
N PRO A 456 18.78 -17.94 4.41
CA PRO A 456 19.70 -17.10 5.16
C PRO A 456 21.08 -17.09 4.47
N VAL A 457 21.56 -15.90 4.07
CA VAL A 457 22.85 -15.72 3.40
C VAL A 457 23.68 -14.68 4.14
N ALA A 458 24.93 -15.01 4.47
CA ALA A 458 25.86 -14.08 5.14
C ALA A 458 26.20 -12.83 4.30
N SER A 459 26.07 -12.90 2.97
CA SER A 459 26.38 -11.78 2.05
C SER A 459 25.58 -11.88 0.74
N ALA A 460 24.25 -11.80 0.81
CA ALA A 460 23.40 -11.73 -0.39
C ALA A 460 23.62 -10.43 -1.20
N PRO A 461 23.68 -10.49 -2.54
CA PRO A 461 23.61 -9.30 -3.39
C PRO A 461 22.30 -8.52 -3.17
N ARG A 462 22.39 -7.19 -3.20
CA ARG A 462 21.26 -6.27 -2.92
C ARG A 462 20.25 -6.25 -4.08
N THR A 463 19.36 -7.23 -4.09
CA THR A 463 18.01 -7.10 -4.67
C THR A 463 17.04 -6.93 -3.51
N LEU A 464 16.03 -6.07 -3.65
CA LEU A 464 15.34 -5.46 -2.51
C LEU A 464 14.17 -6.34 -1.95
N HIS A 465 13.67 -5.98 -0.74
CA HIS A 465 12.31 -6.20 -0.18
C HIS A 465 11.82 -7.64 0.33
N ALA A 466 10.71 -8.03 1.06
CA ALA A 466 9.31 -7.57 1.43
C ALA A 466 8.72 -7.80 2.88
N THR A 467 7.35 -7.76 3.08
CA THR A 467 6.54 -8.38 4.19
C THR A 467 5.64 -9.54 3.75
N LEU A 468 5.71 -10.62 4.53
CA LEU A 468 4.79 -11.75 4.58
C LEU A 468 5.20 -12.57 5.81
N LEU A 469 4.27 -13.04 6.65
CA LEU A 469 4.64 -13.99 7.71
C LEU A 469 3.98 -15.34 7.45
N GLY A 470 4.74 -16.42 7.65
CA GLY A 470 4.14 -17.76 7.65
C GLY A 470 5.06 -18.83 8.21
N LEU A 471 4.47 -20.00 8.39
CA LEU A 471 5.02 -21.13 9.09
C LEU A 471 4.47 -22.42 8.47
N VAL A 472 5.36 -23.36 8.12
CA VAL A 472 5.00 -24.75 7.84
C VAL A 472 5.56 -25.66 8.95
N CYS A 473 4.70 -26.42 9.61
CA CYS A 473 5.12 -27.48 10.54
C CYS A 473 4.78 -28.85 9.94
N THR A 474 5.72 -29.78 10.00
CA THR A 474 5.54 -31.15 9.51
C THR A 474 6.28 -32.15 10.40
N ASP A 475 5.78 -33.37 10.48
CA ASP A 475 6.43 -34.46 11.22
C ASP A 475 7.30 -35.36 10.31
N ALA A 476 7.52 -34.95 9.06
CA ALA A 476 8.46 -35.59 8.14
C ALA A 476 9.87 -35.70 8.73
N PRO A 477 10.56 -36.86 8.59
CA PRO A 477 11.97 -36.99 8.93
C PRO A 477 12.84 -36.50 7.75
N ILE A 478 13.15 -35.21 7.69
CA ILE A 478 13.97 -34.60 6.63
C ILE A 478 15.13 -33.79 7.21
N ALA A 479 16.31 -33.98 6.63
CA ALA A 479 17.56 -33.39 7.11
C ALA A 479 17.58 -31.86 6.91
N PRO A 480 18.11 -31.05 7.86
CA PRO A 480 18.05 -29.59 7.82
C PRO A 480 18.47 -28.92 6.51
N ALA A 481 19.58 -29.34 5.90
CA ALA A 481 20.06 -28.78 4.63
C ALA A 481 19.12 -29.10 3.46
N SER A 482 18.48 -30.28 3.47
CA SER A 482 17.48 -30.66 2.49
C SER A 482 16.14 -29.94 2.73
N LEU A 483 15.73 -29.73 3.98
CA LEU A 483 14.56 -28.91 4.31
C LEU A 483 14.73 -27.46 3.83
N GLN A 484 15.92 -26.87 4.00
CA GLN A 484 16.25 -25.53 3.52
C GLN A 484 16.19 -25.44 1.98
N ALA A 485 16.81 -26.39 1.28
CA ALA A 485 16.76 -26.44 -0.18
C ALA A 485 15.35 -26.69 -0.75
N ALA A 486 14.54 -27.52 -0.06
CA ALA A 486 13.15 -27.76 -0.41
C ALA A 486 12.29 -26.50 -0.19
N LEU A 487 12.53 -25.78 0.90
CA LEU A 487 11.81 -24.54 1.21
C LEU A 487 12.12 -23.46 0.17
N GLU A 488 13.40 -23.24 -0.17
CA GLU A 488 13.80 -22.27 -1.19
C GLU A 488 13.19 -22.58 -2.57
N HIS A 489 13.17 -23.85 -2.96
CA HIS A 489 12.47 -24.27 -4.19
C HIS A 489 10.98 -23.94 -4.12
N ALA A 490 10.30 -24.32 -3.02
CA ALA A 490 8.89 -24.03 -2.81
C ALA A 490 8.61 -22.52 -2.88
N MET A 491 9.39 -21.68 -2.17
CA MET A 491 9.23 -20.22 -2.20
C MET A 491 9.32 -19.67 -3.62
N SER A 492 10.30 -20.15 -4.40
CA SER A 492 10.53 -19.70 -5.78
C SER A 492 9.35 -19.93 -6.72
N ARG A 493 8.39 -20.81 -6.35
CA ARG A 493 7.21 -21.19 -7.14
C ARG A 493 5.86 -20.83 -6.51
N SER A 494 5.86 -20.23 -5.32
CA SER A 494 4.65 -19.93 -4.55
C SER A 494 4.64 -18.49 -4.04
N PHE A 495 5.18 -18.24 -2.85
CA PHE A 495 5.20 -16.92 -2.24
C PHE A 495 6.03 -15.89 -3.03
N ASN A 496 7.11 -16.30 -3.72
CA ASN A 496 7.83 -15.40 -4.63
C ASN A 496 7.14 -15.23 -6.00
N CYS A 497 5.93 -15.76 -6.14
CA CYS A 497 5.06 -15.69 -7.31
C CYS A 497 3.72 -15.02 -6.98
N ILE A 498 3.59 -14.27 -5.87
CA ILE A 498 2.37 -13.51 -5.57
C ILE A 498 2.60 -11.99 -5.44
N SER A 499 1.58 -11.21 -5.77
CA SER A 499 1.57 -9.75 -5.60
C SER A 499 0.16 -9.26 -5.25
N VAL A 500 0.03 -8.37 -4.27
CA VAL A 500 -1.18 -7.56 -4.08
C VAL A 500 -0.98 -6.18 -4.67
N ASP A 501 0.15 -5.54 -4.35
CA ASP A 501 0.38 -4.12 -4.63
C ASP A 501 1.73 -3.83 -5.30
N GLY A 502 2.63 -4.83 -5.39
CA GLY A 502 4.01 -4.63 -5.80
C GLY A 502 4.90 -4.08 -4.67
N ASP A 503 4.29 -3.73 -3.54
CA ASP A 503 4.96 -3.07 -2.43
C ASP A 503 5.55 -4.11 -1.48
N MET A 504 6.70 -3.77 -0.91
CA MET A 504 7.51 -4.79 -0.27
C MET A 504 8.30 -4.23 0.94
N SER A 505 7.87 -4.65 2.14
CA SER A 505 8.35 -4.23 3.46
C SER A 505 9.64 -4.89 4.00
N THR A 506 9.76 -4.93 5.33
CA THR A 506 10.94 -5.22 6.17
C THR A 506 10.91 -6.56 6.93
N ASN A 507 9.87 -7.37 6.76
CA ASN A 507 9.53 -8.50 7.65
C ASN A 507 9.11 -9.81 6.94
N ASP A 508 9.40 -10.04 5.65
CA ASP A 508 9.16 -11.38 5.08
C ASP A 508 9.91 -12.42 5.91
N THR A 509 9.17 -13.40 6.38
CA THR A 509 9.70 -14.65 6.88
C THR A 509 8.68 -15.76 6.67
N ILE A 510 9.04 -16.76 5.86
CA ILE A 510 8.51 -18.11 5.98
C ILE A 510 9.51 -18.95 6.77
N LEU A 511 9.05 -19.62 7.84
CA LEU A 511 9.81 -20.66 8.53
C LEU A 511 9.23 -22.04 8.23
N ALA A 512 10.06 -23.07 8.24
CA ALA A 512 9.63 -24.46 8.24
C ALA A 512 10.31 -25.27 9.34
N LEU A 513 9.52 -26.09 10.05
CA LEU A 513 9.99 -27.03 11.07
C LEU A 513 9.59 -28.46 10.70
N ALA A 514 10.56 -29.38 10.68
CA ALA A 514 10.34 -30.81 10.46
C ALA A 514 10.91 -31.63 11.63
N ASN A 515 10.06 -32.33 12.40
CA ASN A 515 10.49 -32.96 13.67
C ASN A 515 10.67 -34.49 13.65
N GLY A 516 10.39 -35.15 12.52
CA GLY A 516 10.55 -36.61 12.36
C GLY A 516 9.55 -37.49 13.12
N ALA A 517 8.49 -36.94 13.73
CA ALA A 517 7.53 -37.68 14.54
C ALA A 517 6.46 -38.46 13.74
N ALA A 518 6.51 -38.45 12.39
CA ALA A 518 5.54 -39.11 11.52
C ALA A 518 5.47 -40.63 11.80
N PRO A 519 4.28 -41.20 12.10
CA PRO A 519 4.14 -42.62 12.38
C PRO A 519 4.42 -43.49 11.14
N ALA A 520 5.04 -44.66 11.36
CA ALA A 520 5.09 -45.71 10.36
C ALA A 520 3.67 -46.18 9.97
N LEU A 521 3.51 -46.55 8.70
CA LEU A 521 2.28 -47.15 8.16
C LEU A 521 2.29 -48.66 8.43
N GLU A 522 1.14 -49.21 8.82
CA GLU A 522 1.01 -50.66 9.05
C GLU A 522 1.24 -51.43 7.74
N GLY A 523 2.07 -52.47 7.81
CA GLY A 523 2.41 -53.31 6.65
C GLY A 523 3.44 -52.71 5.66
N GLN A 524 3.87 -51.46 5.84
CA GLN A 524 4.94 -50.85 5.03
C GLN A 524 6.30 -50.89 5.76
N GLN A 525 7.40 -51.00 4.99
CA GLN A 525 8.75 -50.80 5.54
C GLN A 525 9.04 -49.30 5.64
N ALA A 526 8.87 -48.75 6.85
CA ALA A 526 9.19 -47.35 7.13
C ALA A 526 10.71 -47.11 7.25
N LEU A 527 11.14 -45.88 6.92
CA LEU A 527 12.47 -45.38 7.21
C LEU A 527 12.83 -45.58 8.71
N PRO A 528 14.04 -46.06 9.07
CA PRO A 528 14.46 -46.24 10.46
C PRO A 528 14.25 -45.02 11.36
N GLN A 529 14.03 -45.25 12.66
CA GLN A 529 13.86 -44.16 13.61
C GLN A 529 15.19 -43.44 13.87
N GLY A 530 15.22 -42.13 13.62
CA GLY A 530 16.41 -41.29 13.74
C GLY A 530 17.22 -41.14 12.45
N GLU A 531 16.81 -41.80 11.37
CA GLU A 531 17.29 -41.53 10.02
C GLU A 531 16.45 -40.40 9.38
N GLU A 532 17.09 -39.55 8.58
CA GLU A 532 16.47 -38.37 7.95
C GLU A 532 16.68 -38.39 6.43
N ILE A 533 15.61 -38.12 5.69
CA ILE A 533 15.60 -37.96 4.23
C ILE A 533 16.54 -36.82 3.84
N SER A 534 17.45 -37.07 2.90
CA SER A 534 18.26 -36.04 2.25
C SER A 534 18.20 -36.21 0.74
N LYS A 535 18.45 -35.13 0.01
CA LYS A 535 18.57 -35.12 -1.46
C LYS A 535 19.63 -36.11 -1.98
N GLU A 536 20.65 -36.40 -1.19
CA GLU A 536 21.80 -37.23 -1.53
C GLU A 536 21.59 -38.71 -1.18
N SER A 537 20.92 -39.02 -0.06
CA SER A 537 20.67 -40.38 0.41
C SER A 537 19.31 -40.95 -0.02
N HIS A 538 18.30 -40.09 -0.17
CA HIS A 538 16.89 -40.42 -0.40
C HIS A 538 16.30 -39.53 -1.51
N PRO A 539 16.85 -39.55 -2.74
CA PRO A 539 16.51 -38.59 -3.78
C PRO A 539 15.05 -38.67 -4.26
N GLU A 540 14.42 -39.85 -4.22
CA GLU A 540 13.04 -40.06 -4.66
C GLU A 540 12.05 -39.53 -3.61
N GLU A 541 12.24 -39.88 -2.34
CA GLU A 541 11.45 -39.37 -1.22
C GLU A 541 11.64 -37.86 -1.05
N TYR A 542 12.86 -37.36 -1.24
CA TYR A 542 13.14 -35.93 -1.26
C TYR A 542 12.36 -35.22 -2.39
N ALA A 543 12.30 -35.79 -3.59
CA ALA A 543 11.52 -35.23 -4.69
C ALA A 543 10.01 -35.21 -4.38
N VAL A 544 9.47 -36.27 -3.75
CA VAL A 544 8.08 -36.30 -3.25
C VAL A 544 7.84 -35.20 -2.22
N PHE A 545 8.74 -35.04 -1.24
CA PHE A 545 8.62 -33.99 -0.22
C PHE A 545 8.67 -32.58 -0.83
N VAL A 546 9.56 -32.31 -1.79
CA VAL A 546 9.66 -31.03 -2.51
C VAL A 546 8.38 -30.73 -3.28
N ALA A 547 7.86 -31.71 -4.05
CA ALA A 547 6.63 -31.54 -4.82
C ALA A 547 5.43 -31.25 -3.89
N GLN A 548 5.31 -32.00 -2.80
CA GLN A 548 4.32 -31.76 -1.76
C GLN A 548 4.46 -30.35 -1.17
N LEU A 549 5.62 -30.00 -0.61
CA LEU A 549 5.83 -28.69 0.06
C LEU A 549 5.54 -27.52 -0.89
N THR A 550 5.97 -27.61 -2.14
CA THR A 550 5.74 -26.58 -3.17
C THR A 550 4.25 -26.32 -3.39
N SER A 551 3.46 -27.38 -3.62
CA SER A 551 2.01 -27.27 -3.83
C SER A 551 1.25 -26.72 -2.61
N PHE A 552 1.76 -26.93 -1.39
CA PHE A 552 1.14 -26.43 -0.16
C PHE A 552 1.43 -24.94 0.07
N CYS A 553 2.68 -24.52 -0.19
CA CYS A 553 3.04 -23.12 -0.19
C CYS A 553 2.29 -22.35 -1.30
N GLU A 554 2.03 -22.98 -2.46
CA GLU A 554 1.17 -22.42 -3.52
C GLU A 554 -0.27 -22.22 -3.04
N GLU A 555 -0.89 -23.23 -2.39
CA GLU A 555 -2.24 -23.10 -1.82
C GLU A 555 -2.33 -21.95 -0.80
N LEU A 556 -1.36 -21.85 0.12
CA LEU A 556 -1.29 -20.78 1.11
C LEU A 556 -1.12 -19.41 0.44
N ALA A 557 -0.17 -19.28 -0.49
CA ALA A 557 0.07 -18.04 -1.23
C ALA A 557 -1.18 -17.53 -1.98
N HIS A 558 -2.02 -18.43 -2.49
CA HIS A 558 -3.32 -18.06 -3.08
C HIS A 558 -4.28 -17.42 -2.07
N LEU A 559 -4.25 -17.83 -0.79
CA LEU A 559 -5.08 -17.22 0.26
C LEU A 559 -4.67 -15.77 0.53
N ILE A 560 -3.38 -15.43 0.41
CA ILE A 560 -2.90 -14.04 0.52
C ILE A 560 -3.44 -13.18 -0.63
N VAL A 561 -3.36 -13.64 -1.88
CA VAL A 561 -3.89 -12.89 -3.03
C VAL A 561 -5.41 -12.71 -2.91
N ARG A 562 -6.13 -13.76 -2.48
CA ARG A 562 -7.59 -13.72 -2.27
C ARG A 562 -8.01 -12.83 -1.10
N ASP A 563 -7.19 -12.71 -0.05
CA ASP A 563 -7.40 -11.78 1.06
C ASP A 563 -6.76 -10.41 0.83
N GLY A 564 -6.33 -10.11 -0.41
CA GLY A 564 -5.78 -8.81 -0.79
C GLY A 564 -6.68 -7.65 -0.37
N GLU A 565 -6.07 -6.57 0.12
CA GLU A 565 -6.79 -5.41 0.64
C GLU A 565 -7.68 -4.77 -0.44
N GLY A 566 -8.99 -4.83 -0.24
CA GLY A 566 -9.98 -4.40 -1.23
C GLY A 566 -10.11 -5.29 -2.48
N ALA A 567 -9.39 -6.42 -2.59
CA ALA A 567 -9.42 -7.28 -3.78
C ALA A 567 -10.80 -7.92 -4.03
N GLU A 568 -11.28 -7.82 -5.27
CA GLU A 568 -12.49 -8.48 -5.78
C GLU A 568 -12.19 -9.59 -6.81
N LYS A 569 -10.95 -9.67 -7.31
CA LYS A 569 -10.47 -10.68 -8.27
C LYS A 569 -9.27 -11.48 -7.76
N PHE A 570 -9.15 -12.72 -8.23
CA PHE A 570 -7.94 -13.55 -8.17
C PHE A 570 -7.50 -13.88 -9.60
N VAL A 571 -6.25 -13.58 -9.95
CA VAL A 571 -5.78 -13.63 -11.33
C VAL A 571 -4.49 -14.44 -11.43
N GLU A 572 -4.54 -15.56 -12.15
CA GLU A 572 -3.34 -16.29 -12.57
C GLU A 572 -2.79 -15.68 -13.86
N ILE A 573 -1.54 -15.25 -13.83
CA ILE A 573 -0.76 -14.81 -14.99
C ILE A 573 0.22 -15.92 -15.33
N LYS A 574 0.10 -16.49 -16.53
CA LYS A 574 0.97 -17.53 -17.05
C LYS A 574 1.76 -17.04 -18.25
N VAL A 575 3.09 -17.03 -18.15
CA VAL A 575 3.98 -16.68 -19.26
C VAL A 575 4.67 -17.94 -19.78
N LYS A 576 4.62 -18.16 -21.10
CA LYS A 576 5.08 -19.39 -21.76
C LYS A 576 6.11 -19.14 -22.86
N ASN A 577 6.83 -20.21 -23.19
CA ASN A 577 7.84 -20.27 -24.23
C ASN A 577 8.91 -19.17 -24.06
N ALA A 578 9.44 -19.07 -22.84
CA ALA A 578 10.59 -18.24 -22.49
C ALA A 578 11.90 -19.06 -22.62
N PRO A 579 13.08 -18.41 -22.76
CA PRO A 579 14.37 -19.10 -22.80
C PRO A 579 14.79 -19.66 -21.44
N THR A 580 14.34 -19.07 -20.33
CA THR A 580 14.59 -19.55 -18.95
C THR A 580 13.38 -19.25 -18.06
N TYR A 581 13.33 -19.85 -16.87
CA TYR A 581 12.28 -19.57 -15.88
C TYR A 581 12.27 -18.11 -15.45
N GLU A 582 13.45 -17.52 -15.26
CA GLU A 582 13.64 -16.15 -14.77
C GLU A 582 13.11 -15.10 -15.77
N HIS A 583 13.18 -15.39 -17.07
CA HIS A 583 12.57 -14.55 -18.10
C HIS A 583 11.04 -14.58 -18.02
N ALA A 584 10.44 -15.78 -17.92
CA ALA A 584 8.98 -15.91 -17.76
C ALA A 584 8.49 -15.28 -16.45
N HIS A 585 9.22 -15.49 -15.35
CA HIS A 585 8.91 -14.96 -14.02
C HIS A 585 9.01 -13.44 -13.97
N ALA A 586 10.06 -12.84 -14.55
CA ALA A 586 10.18 -11.37 -14.64
C ALA A 586 9.05 -10.72 -15.45
N ILE A 587 8.64 -11.34 -16.58
CA ILE A 587 7.51 -10.85 -17.39
C ILE A 587 6.19 -11.02 -16.63
N ALA A 588 5.95 -12.17 -16.00
CA ALA A 588 4.72 -12.42 -15.24
C ALA A 588 4.60 -11.48 -14.03
N SER A 589 5.72 -11.24 -13.33
CA SER A 589 5.87 -10.25 -12.25
C SER A 589 5.59 -8.81 -12.71
N SER A 590 6.10 -8.43 -13.89
CA SER A 590 5.86 -7.11 -14.49
C SER A 590 4.37 -6.86 -14.78
N ILE A 591 3.65 -7.88 -15.27
CA ILE A 591 2.19 -7.83 -15.44
C ILE A 591 1.49 -7.80 -14.08
N SER A 592 1.93 -8.63 -13.11
CA SER A 592 1.28 -8.80 -11.81
C SER A 592 1.32 -7.57 -10.90
N THR A 593 2.27 -6.67 -11.16
CA THR A 593 2.49 -5.39 -10.47
C THR A 593 1.98 -4.18 -11.25
N SER A 594 1.54 -4.35 -12.50
CA SER A 594 1.10 -3.23 -13.33
C SER A 594 -0.23 -2.65 -12.86
N ALA A 595 -0.18 -1.50 -12.19
CA ALA A 595 -1.37 -0.81 -11.67
C ALA A 595 -2.44 -0.58 -12.75
N LEU A 596 -2.05 -0.33 -14.00
CA LEU A 596 -2.98 -0.18 -15.12
C LEU A 596 -3.70 -1.49 -15.46
N VAL A 597 -3.02 -2.64 -15.45
CA VAL A 597 -3.64 -3.96 -15.65
C VAL A 597 -4.60 -4.28 -14.50
N LYS A 598 -4.16 -4.07 -13.26
CA LYS A 598 -4.95 -4.31 -12.04
C LYS A 598 -6.23 -3.45 -11.98
N CYS A 599 -6.15 -2.19 -12.39
CA CYS A 599 -7.33 -1.31 -12.52
C CYS A 599 -8.24 -1.68 -13.71
N ALA A 600 -7.72 -2.27 -14.79
CA ALA A 600 -8.55 -2.77 -15.90
C ALA A 600 -9.35 -4.02 -15.46
N LEU A 601 -8.71 -4.93 -14.73
CA LEU A 601 -9.34 -6.11 -14.13
C LEU A 601 -10.47 -5.74 -13.16
N HIS A 602 -10.28 -4.72 -12.31
CA HIS A 602 -11.36 -4.18 -11.46
C HIS A 602 -12.51 -3.59 -12.28
N GLY A 603 -12.19 -2.92 -13.40
CA GLY A 603 -13.16 -2.31 -14.31
C GLY A 603 -13.89 -3.28 -15.24
N GLY A 604 -13.51 -4.57 -15.27
CA GLY A 604 -14.05 -5.54 -16.24
C GLY A 604 -13.57 -5.33 -17.68
N ASP A 605 -12.39 -4.75 -17.87
CA ASP A 605 -11.79 -4.39 -19.17
C ASP A 605 -10.69 -5.39 -19.57
N ALA A 606 -10.85 -6.05 -20.73
CA ALA A 606 -9.95 -7.07 -21.28
C ALA A 606 -8.67 -6.47 -21.90
N ASN A 607 -8.01 -5.56 -21.18
CA ASN A 607 -7.07 -4.60 -21.75
C ASN A 607 -5.69 -5.19 -22.09
N TRP A 608 -5.63 -5.94 -23.17
CA TRP A 608 -4.41 -6.52 -23.74
C TRP A 608 -3.32 -5.47 -24.05
N GLY A 609 -3.70 -4.23 -24.35
CA GLY A 609 -2.74 -3.14 -24.57
C GLY A 609 -1.94 -2.79 -23.31
N ARG A 610 -2.59 -2.78 -22.13
CA ARG A 610 -1.93 -2.61 -20.83
C ARG A 610 -1.06 -3.82 -20.46
N ILE A 611 -1.50 -5.04 -20.81
CA ILE A 611 -0.70 -6.26 -20.63
C ILE A 611 0.55 -6.21 -21.50
N LEU A 612 0.43 -5.87 -22.79
CA LEU A 612 1.58 -5.69 -23.69
C LEU A 612 2.55 -4.59 -23.23
N CYS A 613 2.03 -3.50 -22.65
CA CYS A 613 2.87 -2.46 -22.05
C CYS A 613 3.74 -3.06 -20.92
N ALA A 614 3.13 -3.82 -20.01
CA ALA A 614 3.83 -4.48 -18.90
C ALA A 614 4.80 -5.59 -19.35
N VAL A 615 4.47 -6.33 -20.41
CA VAL A 615 5.39 -7.25 -21.08
C VAL A 615 6.59 -6.48 -21.66
N GLY A 616 6.35 -5.37 -22.36
CA GLY A 616 7.37 -4.59 -23.06
C GLY A 616 8.38 -3.86 -22.16
N TYR A 617 8.00 -3.47 -20.95
CA TYR A 617 8.92 -2.87 -19.97
C TYR A 617 9.52 -3.88 -18.96
N ALA A 618 9.24 -5.17 -19.08
CA ALA A 618 9.62 -6.17 -18.08
C ALA A 618 11.14 -6.21 -17.80
N PRO A 619 11.58 -6.25 -16.53
CA PRO A 619 13.00 -6.23 -16.16
C PRO A 619 13.65 -7.59 -16.39
N LEU A 620 13.98 -7.89 -17.65
CA LEU A 620 14.60 -9.15 -18.06
C LEU A 620 15.98 -9.37 -17.39
N PRO A 621 16.41 -10.65 -17.21
CA PRO A 621 17.71 -10.98 -16.62
C PRO A 621 18.90 -10.24 -17.25
N VAL A 622 19.72 -9.61 -16.39
CA VAL A 622 20.88 -8.80 -16.79
C VAL A 622 21.88 -9.64 -17.60
N GLY A 623 22.31 -9.11 -18.74
CA GLY A 623 23.24 -9.77 -19.65
C GLY A 623 22.58 -10.74 -20.64
N SER A 624 21.26 -10.90 -20.61
CA SER A 624 20.55 -11.67 -21.64
C SER A 624 20.61 -10.95 -22.99
N ALA A 625 20.95 -11.71 -24.04
CA ALA A 625 20.84 -11.27 -25.43
C ALA A 625 19.47 -11.63 -26.06
N TRP A 626 18.63 -12.39 -25.34
CA TRP A 626 17.28 -12.69 -25.78
C TRP A 626 16.37 -11.48 -25.60
N GLN A 627 15.44 -11.29 -26.55
CA GLN A 627 14.51 -10.18 -26.56
C GLN A 627 13.08 -10.69 -26.80
N ILE A 628 12.11 -9.98 -26.24
CA ILE A 628 10.70 -10.16 -26.58
C ILE A 628 10.52 -9.68 -28.03
N GLU A 629 9.94 -10.53 -28.87
CA GLU A 629 9.63 -10.20 -30.27
C GLU A 629 8.13 -9.86 -30.37
N PRO A 630 7.74 -8.57 -30.47
CA PRO A 630 6.34 -8.16 -30.40
C PRO A 630 5.46 -8.81 -31.48
N SER A 631 6.00 -9.07 -32.67
CA SER A 631 5.27 -9.71 -33.78
C SER A 631 4.91 -11.19 -33.55
N ARG A 632 5.31 -11.76 -32.42
CA ARG A 632 5.09 -13.18 -32.08
C ARG A 632 4.29 -13.39 -30.79
N VAL A 633 4.14 -12.35 -29.96
CA VAL A 633 3.39 -12.43 -28.69
C VAL A 633 1.92 -12.74 -28.96
N THR A 634 1.35 -13.65 -28.18
CA THR A 634 -0.08 -13.98 -28.15
C THR A 634 -0.58 -13.80 -26.72
N VAL A 635 -1.75 -13.18 -26.56
CA VAL A 635 -2.38 -12.93 -25.24
C VAL A 635 -3.81 -13.43 -25.27
N SER A 636 -4.20 -14.16 -24.23
CA SER A 636 -5.58 -14.65 -24.05
C SER A 636 -6.02 -14.57 -22.60
N PHE A 637 -7.34 -14.40 -22.42
CA PHE A 637 -8.02 -14.58 -21.13
C PHE A 637 -8.77 -15.92 -21.14
N SER A 638 -8.77 -16.64 -20.02
CA SER A 638 -9.53 -17.88 -19.83
C SER A 638 -10.42 -17.81 -18.58
N PRO A 639 -11.56 -18.52 -18.57
CA PRO A 639 -12.38 -18.71 -17.38
C PRO A 639 -11.63 -19.48 -16.26
N PRO A 640 -12.21 -19.56 -15.04
CA PRO A 640 -11.63 -20.37 -13.96
C PRO A 640 -11.43 -21.83 -14.37
N ALA A 641 -10.39 -22.47 -13.83
CA ALA A 641 -10.13 -23.88 -14.11
C ALA A 641 -11.32 -24.77 -13.68
N GLY A 642 -11.85 -25.55 -14.61
CA GLY A 642 -13.03 -26.41 -14.39
C GLY A 642 -14.39 -25.75 -14.60
N VAL A 643 -14.44 -24.46 -14.99
CA VAL A 643 -15.67 -23.79 -15.43
C VAL A 643 -15.80 -23.90 -16.96
N GLU A 644 -17.00 -24.25 -17.44
CA GLU A 644 -17.30 -24.25 -18.88
C GLU A 644 -17.28 -22.82 -19.43
N GLY A 645 -16.42 -22.58 -20.42
CA GLY A 645 -16.29 -21.31 -21.13
C GLY A 645 -15.14 -21.34 -22.13
N GLU A 646 -15.17 -20.44 -23.11
CA GLU A 646 -14.16 -20.38 -24.16
C GLU A 646 -13.03 -19.39 -23.82
N THR A 647 -11.80 -19.75 -24.17
CA THR A 647 -10.62 -18.87 -24.08
C THR A 647 -10.75 -17.71 -25.07
N LEU A 648 -10.81 -16.49 -24.56
CA LEU A 648 -10.83 -15.26 -25.35
C LEU A 648 -9.40 -14.87 -25.78
N VAL A 649 -9.03 -15.19 -27.02
CA VAL A 649 -7.76 -14.75 -27.62
C VAL A 649 -7.88 -13.31 -28.09
N VAL A 650 -7.30 -12.37 -27.34
CA VAL A 650 -7.38 -10.92 -27.56
C VAL A 650 -6.27 -10.39 -28.48
N LEU A 651 -5.11 -11.05 -28.49
CA LEU A 651 -3.97 -10.75 -29.34
C LEU A 651 -3.35 -12.05 -29.85
N LYS A 652 -2.98 -12.12 -31.12
CA LYS A 652 -2.34 -13.29 -31.73
C LYS A 652 -1.23 -12.86 -32.68
N ASN A 653 -0.02 -13.39 -32.48
CA ASN A 653 1.17 -13.05 -33.27
C ASN A 653 1.35 -11.51 -33.44
N GLY A 654 1.33 -10.78 -32.32
CA GLY A 654 1.45 -9.32 -32.29
C GLY A 654 0.27 -8.51 -32.83
N ALA A 655 -0.74 -9.16 -33.42
CA ALA A 655 -1.91 -8.50 -34.01
C ALA A 655 -3.15 -8.61 -33.10
N PRO A 656 -3.92 -7.53 -32.89
CA PRO A 656 -5.18 -7.60 -32.16
C PRO A 656 -6.18 -8.50 -32.89
N GLN A 657 -6.98 -9.23 -32.13
CA GLN A 657 -8.10 -10.01 -32.67
C GLN A 657 -9.42 -9.26 -32.48
N PRO A 658 -10.47 -9.52 -33.28
CA PRO A 658 -11.82 -9.08 -32.97
C PRO A 658 -12.27 -9.70 -31.64
N VAL A 659 -12.69 -8.86 -30.70
CA VAL A 659 -13.18 -9.28 -29.37
C VAL A 659 -14.71 -9.17 -29.34
N ASP A 660 -15.37 -10.23 -28.86
CA ASP A 660 -16.77 -10.15 -28.44
C ASP A 660 -16.82 -9.54 -27.03
N GLU A 661 -17.33 -8.31 -26.94
CA GLU A 661 -17.46 -7.56 -25.68
C GLU A 661 -18.44 -8.22 -24.69
N GLU A 662 -19.43 -8.98 -25.16
CA GLU A 662 -20.35 -9.73 -24.29
C GLU A 662 -19.67 -10.99 -23.73
N GLN A 663 -18.85 -11.67 -24.54
CA GLN A 663 -17.98 -12.77 -24.08
C GLN A 663 -16.93 -12.27 -23.07
N ALA A 664 -16.27 -11.14 -23.38
CA ALA A 664 -15.29 -10.53 -22.49
C ALA A 664 -15.90 -10.10 -21.15
N ALA A 665 -17.06 -9.45 -21.16
CA ALA A 665 -17.77 -9.05 -19.95
C ALA A 665 -18.23 -10.24 -19.11
N LYS A 666 -18.63 -11.38 -19.73
CA LYS A 666 -18.95 -12.62 -19.01
C LYS A 666 -17.71 -13.23 -18.35
N LEU A 667 -16.60 -13.33 -19.09
CA LEU A 667 -15.35 -13.88 -18.57
C LEU A 667 -14.83 -13.04 -17.38
N LEU A 668 -14.80 -11.72 -17.54
CA LEU A 668 -14.33 -10.80 -16.50
C LEU A 668 -15.36 -10.53 -15.39
N ALA A 669 -16.56 -11.12 -15.45
CA ALA A 669 -17.48 -11.16 -14.31
C ALA A 669 -17.02 -12.14 -13.23
N HIS A 670 -16.30 -13.22 -13.59
CA HIS A 670 -15.77 -14.19 -12.62
C HIS A 670 -14.76 -13.54 -11.65
N GLU A 671 -14.72 -14.02 -10.40
CA GLU A 671 -13.68 -13.65 -9.42
C GLU A 671 -12.31 -14.18 -9.86
N ASP A 672 -12.27 -15.44 -10.29
CA ASP A 672 -11.08 -16.12 -10.77
C ASP A 672 -10.92 -15.89 -12.29
N ILE A 673 -9.75 -15.42 -12.71
CA ILE A 673 -9.41 -15.13 -14.11
C ILE A 673 -8.02 -15.71 -14.41
N ALA A 674 -7.81 -16.29 -15.59
CA ALA A 674 -6.48 -16.67 -16.06
C ALA A 674 -6.08 -15.81 -17.27
N ILE A 675 -4.84 -15.33 -17.28
CA ILE A 675 -4.21 -14.57 -18.37
C ILE A 675 -3.02 -15.39 -18.86
N GLU A 676 -3.05 -15.84 -20.12
CA GLU A 676 -1.90 -16.49 -20.75
C GLU A 676 -1.20 -15.53 -21.72
N VAL A 677 0.13 -15.44 -21.61
CA VAL A 677 1.00 -14.72 -22.53
C VAL A 677 2.02 -15.71 -23.11
N ASP A 678 1.82 -16.06 -24.37
CA ASP A 678 2.76 -16.89 -25.12
C ASP A 678 3.74 -16.00 -25.90
N LEU A 679 5.02 -16.08 -25.53
CA LEU A 679 6.13 -15.35 -26.17
C LEU A 679 6.58 -16.04 -27.47
N GLN A 680 6.18 -17.30 -27.67
CA GLN A 680 6.61 -18.24 -28.71
C GLN A 680 8.15 -18.36 -28.85
N GLY A 681 8.92 -18.00 -27.82
CA GLY A 681 10.39 -17.94 -27.83
C GLY A 681 11.04 -16.64 -28.28
N GLY A 682 10.27 -15.55 -28.47
CA GLY A 682 10.82 -14.21 -28.72
C GLY A 682 11.78 -14.16 -29.91
N SER A 683 12.94 -13.50 -29.73
CA SER A 683 13.97 -13.35 -30.76
C SER A 683 14.72 -14.65 -31.12
N ALA A 684 14.58 -15.73 -30.34
CA ALA A 684 15.20 -17.04 -30.63
C ALA A 684 14.36 -17.94 -31.56
N GLY A 685 13.15 -17.51 -31.95
CA GLY A 685 12.20 -18.38 -32.64
C GLY A 685 11.60 -19.43 -31.71
N GLN A 686 10.97 -20.49 -32.24
CA GLN A 686 10.35 -21.55 -31.42
C GLN A 686 11.34 -22.59 -30.87
N GLN A 687 12.64 -22.48 -31.15
CA GLN A 687 13.65 -23.46 -30.72
C GLN A 687 14.24 -23.08 -29.36
N GLY A 688 14.41 -24.06 -28.47
CA GLY A 688 15.04 -23.91 -27.16
C GLY A 688 14.23 -23.17 -26.08
N CYS A 689 13.20 -22.41 -26.44
CA CYS A 689 12.39 -21.63 -25.50
C CYS A 689 11.15 -22.42 -25.03
N THR A 690 11.32 -23.29 -24.04
CA THR A 690 10.25 -24.15 -23.49
C THR A 690 9.86 -23.82 -22.04
N HIS A 691 10.48 -22.81 -21.43
CA HIS A 691 10.22 -22.47 -20.03
C HIS A 691 8.92 -21.67 -19.86
N GLU A 692 8.22 -21.92 -18.76
CA GLU A 692 7.04 -21.18 -18.34
C GLU A 692 7.12 -20.80 -16.85
N ALA A 693 6.40 -19.76 -16.47
CA ALA A 693 6.21 -19.35 -15.08
C ALA A 693 4.76 -18.92 -14.84
N LYS A 694 4.30 -19.13 -13.60
CA LYS A 694 3.06 -18.58 -13.06
C LYS A 694 3.36 -17.42 -12.10
N TYR A 695 2.40 -16.52 -11.98
CA TYR A 695 2.38 -15.45 -10.99
C TYR A 695 0.91 -15.12 -10.68
N TRP A 696 0.54 -14.93 -9.41
CA TRP A 696 -0.83 -14.66 -9.01
C TRP A 696 -0.98 -13.25 -8.43
N THR A 697 -2.05 -12.55 -8.81
CA THR A 697 -2.32 -11.17 -8.38
C THR A 697 -3.81 -10.91 -8.23
N CYS A 698 -4.17 -9.82 -7.56
CA CYS A 698 -5.54 -9.33 -7.51
C CYS A 698 -5.76 -8.15 -8.47
N ASP A 699 -6.98 -7.65 -8.54
CA ASP A 699 -7.29 -6.34 -9.11
C ASP A 699 -6.85 -5.18 -8.20
N PHE A 700 -7.04 -3.93 -8.65
CA PHE A 700 -6.92 -2.74 -7.82
C PHE A 700 -8.26 -2.02 -7.75
N SER A 701 -8.95 -2.20 -6.62
CA SER A 701 -10.23 -1.57 -6.34
C SER A 701 -10.07 -0.19 -5.70
N LYS A 702 -11.19 0.52 -5.57
CA LYS A 702 -11.27 1.77 -4.78
C LYS A 702 -11.02 1.51 -3.29
N GLU A 703 -11.36 0.31 -2.80
CA GLU A 703 -11.28 -0.02 -1.38
C GLU A 703 -9.83 -0.22 -0.91
N TYR A 704 -8.93 -0.69 -1.79
CA TYR A 704 -7.49 -0.66 -1.53
C TYR A 704 -7.00 0.76 -1.16
N ILE A 705 -7.50 1.77 -1.87
CA ILE A 705 -7.18 3.19 -1.65
C ILE A 705 -7.82 3.69 -0.35
N SER A 706 -9.07 3.31 -0.04
CA SER A 706 -9.71 3.61 1.25
C SER A 706 -8.87 3.09 2.42
N ILE A 707 -8.54 1.79 2.40
CA ILE A 707 -7.82 1.09 3.49
C ILE A 707 -6.46 1.73 3.75
N ASN A 708 -5.68 2.00 2.69
CA ASN A 708 -4.31 2.48 2.83
C ASN A 708 -4.19 4.01 2.93
N GLY A 709 -5.18 4.76 2.46
CA GLY A 709 -5.28 6.21 2.66
C GLY A 709 -5.64 6.58 4.10
N ASP A 710 -6.63 5.90 4.68
CA ASP A 710 -7.19 6.24 6.00
C ASP A 710 -6.53 5.44 7.16
N TYR A 711 -5.49 4.63 6.88
CA TYR A 711 -4.88 3.66 7.82
C TYR A 711 -4.36 4.26 9.15
N ARG A 712 -4.19 5.59 9.26
CA ARG A 712 -3.67 6.29 10.45
C ARG A 712 -4.48 7.50 10.89
N SER A 713 -5.70 7.70 10.36
CA SER A 713 -6.57 8.87 10.63
C SER A 713 -7.74 8.59 11.58
#